data_AF-A0A935QB89-F1
#
_entry.id   AF-A0A935QB89-F1
#
_cell.length_a   1.000
_cell.length_b   1.000
_cell.length_c   1.000
_cell.angle_alpha   90.00
_cell.angle_beta   90.00
_cell.angle_gamma   90.00
#
_symmetry.space_group_name_H-M   'P 1'
#
loop_
_entity.id
_entity.type
_entity.pdbx_description
1 polymer ?
#
loop_
_entity_poly.entity_id
_entity_poly.type
_entity_poly.pdbx_seq_one_letter_code
_entity_poly.pdbx_strand_id
1 'polypeptide(L)'
;MRVATSAGMAAIDRETIAGGVPGRELMERAGREMTWQLLREFPALAPPARVGVVCGKGNNGGDGLVVARLLENLGFEVRVLLLAAADDLAADARANLDRLPPGVAVEIVPPDAWADLAGDLCAESDLVVDAVFGTGVALPLRPDHAALFAALNDGGAPIASLDLPSGVGGDDGAVDPVAVRADATITVGLPKLGLLLPPGRDHVGALSVVDIGFDDEACARHTGPRHWLLPADYADLLPPRPADTHKYGAGTVLVLAGSARYGGAALLAALGALRSGAGLVTLALPQQHAAAATSFVPEAPVHALPTGPRGGLLPVTGDDLAALLHRQRALALGPGLGDDPDTDRFVVDLLAASELPAVVDADALSAFARLGLPLRCGAGPAVITPHAGELARLAGLDPAELAARRLELVPELAARWGVVLVAKGSPTLVAAPDGLLWFNPTGHDALAHGGTGDVLTGLIGGLLAQGCEALDAALLGCWLHGRAGELAAAGGSRRAVLAREVADRLPAALAELEAAAGARREGAGHRDLLRRHERRALRRRAGRGGEPRLEPGGPARPLRRRGAGAGLARAPGQPAAPGRGAAGAAASGAGGSRRRRSHGRARPHRRPAGRPVHREGPLLGDPQAAGRCPPHRGPHPGQPADRPHGAARGRAGGLRRPHRSRAHVGRGPLPAARLDPGRRGRGVLRQVGPADGPAVPGRSGHRPPGRGRPLRALRTAAAAEPRPAPGVQLQRPEDGRPGAGGIAAPAAGRADGGRSLPGPARGRRRRARPAPVPGRPRAPRAGRLPGRRRGGQRPAARTGCRRGGGRRFRIPPPRARLLHRQRGHDRLRRARPPGGRIFGSP
;
A
#
# COMPACT_ATOMS: atom_id res chain seq x y z
N MET A 1 9.51 10.61 0.36
CA MET A 1 9.23 12.04 0.64
C MET A 1 8.29 12.16 1.84
N ARG A 2 7.99 13.38 2.28
CA ARG A 2 7.01 13.67 3.32
C ARG A 2 5.59 13.71 2.74
N VAL A 3 4.57 13.66 3.60
CA VAL A 3 3.15 13.82 3.25
C VAL A 3 2.63 15.08 3.94
N ALA A 4 1.98 15.95 3.18
CA ALA A 4 1.53 17.26 3.64
C ALA A 4 0.03 17.30 3.96
N THR A 5 -0.37 18.36 4.66
CA THR A 5 -1.74 18.88 4.65
C THR A 5 -1.86 20.01 3.63
N SER A 6 -3.09 20.38 3.22
CA SER A 6 -3.38 21.58 2.44
C SER A 6 -2.77 22.82 3.11
N ALA A 7 -2.96 22.97 4.42
CA ALA A 7 -2.37 24.05 5.20
C ALA A 7 -0.82 24.02 5.23
N GLY A 8 -0.23 22.83 5.25
CA GLY A 8 1.22 22.62 5.22
C GLY A 8 1.85 22.97 3.89
N MET A 9 1.24 22.57 2.76
CA MET A 9 1.69 23.00 1.43
C MET A 9 1.60 24.52 1.27
N ALA A 10 0.46 25.11 1.62
CA ALA A 10 0.31 26.56 1.55
C ALA A 10 1.31 27.33 2.44
N ALA A 11 1.86 26.70 3.49
CA ALA A 11 2.97 27.27 4.27
C ALA A 11 4.33 27.13 3.56
N ILE A 12 4.60 25.99 2.92
CA ILE A 12 5.80 25.76 2.09
C ILE A 12 5.83 26.74 0.91
N ASP A 13 4.70 26.96 0.23
CA ASP A 13 4.57 27.96 -0.83
C ASP A 13 4.90 29.37 -0.34
N ARG A 14 4.28 29.80 0.77
CA ARG A 14 4.54 31.14 1.36
C ARG A 14 5.99 31.30 1.81
N GLU A 15 6.62 30.28 2.40
CA GLU A 15 8.03 30.32 2.80
C GLU A 15 8.96 30.38 1.57
N THR A 16 8.64 29.64 0.51
CA THR A 16 9.41 29.64 -0.75
C THR A 16 9.30 30.98 -1.49
N ILE A 17 8.12 31.61 -1.48
CA ILE A 17 7.90 32.94 -2.05
C ILE A 17 8.59 34.02 -1.20
N ALA A 18 8.52 33.95 0.12
CA ALA A 18 9.27 34.83 1.02
C ALA A 18 10.79 34.65 0.90
N GLY A 19 11.25 33.44 0.53
CA GLY A 19 12.64 33.15 0.17
C GLY A 19 13.10 33.72 -1.17
N GLY A 20 12.19 34.35 -1.94
CA GLY A 20 12.51 35.12 -3.15
C GLY A 20 12.16 34.48 -4.49
N VAL A 21 11.45 33.34 -4.52
CA VAL A 21 10.96 32.73 -5.77
C VAL A 21 9.54 33.24 -6.09
N PRO A 22 9.30 33.98 -7.19
CA PRO A 22 7.97 34.52 -7.48
C PRO A 22 6.89 33.43 -7.69
N GLY A 23 5.65 33.69 -7.28
CA GLY A 23 4.50 32.76 -7.43
C GLY A 23 4.32 32.26 -8.87
N ARG A 24 4.27 33.18 -9.84
CA ARG A 24 4.32 32.89 -11.29
C ARG A 24 5.43 31.94 -11.73
N GLU A 25 6.59 31.92 -11.05
CA GLU A 25 7.69 31.01 -11.40
C GLU A 25 7.47 29.61 -10.81
N LEU A 26 6.89 29.51 -9.62
CA LEU A 26 6.43 28.22 -9.07
C LEU A 26 5.33 27.61 -9.97
N MET A 27 4.37 28.41 -10.43
CA MET A 27 3.32 28.00 -11.39
C MET A 27 3.91 27.59 -12.76
N GLU A 28 4.86 28.35 -13.31
CA GLU A 28 5.55 27.99 -14.57
C GLU A 28 6.32 26.66 -14.44
N ARG A 29 6.92 26.39 -13.28
CA ARG A 29 7.57 25.10 -12.99
C ARG A 29 6.52 23.99 -12.84
N ALA A 30 5.47 24.21 -12.04
CA ALA A 30 4.41 23.23 -11.77
C ALA A 30 3.73 22.77 -13.05
N GLY A 31 3.14 23.69 -13.83
CA GLY A 31 2.50 23.36 -15.09
C GLY A 31 3.45 22.69 -16.10
N ARG A 32 4.74 23.04 -16.13
CA ARG A 32 5.72 22.37 -17.00
C ARG A 32 6.00 20.93 -16.59
N GLU A 33 6.30 20.68 -15.32
CA GLU A 33 6.53 19.31 -14.85
C GLU A 33 5.23 18.48 -14.90
N MET A 34 4.06 19.12 -14.73
CA MET A 34 2.74 18.51 -14.96
C MET A 34 2.53 18.08 -16.40
N THR A 35 2.81 18.94 -17.41
CA THR A 35 2.74 18.55 -18.83
C THR A 35 3.65 17.35 -19.12
N TRP A 36 4.89 17.36 -18.62
CA TRP A 36 5.81 16.24 -18.84
C TRP A 36 5.38 14.95 -18.14
N GLN A 37 4.76 15.03 -16.95
CA GLN A 37 4.27 13.85 -16.26
C GLN A 37 2.98 13.31 -16.91
N LEU A 38 2.07 14.17 -17.36
CA LEU A 38 0.85 13.83 -18.10
C LEU A 38 1.19 13.00 -19.34
N LEU A 39 2.16 13.45 -20.15
CA LEU A 39 2.62 12.72 -21.34
C LEU A 39 3.33 11.38 -21.03
N ARG A 40 3.64 11.11 -19.75
CA ARG A 40 4.23 9.84 -19.29
C ARG A 40 3.20 8.88 -18.70
N GLU A 41 2.15 9.38 -18.06
CA GLU A 41 1.00 8.55 -17.64
C GLU A 41 0.14 8.12 -18.85
N PHE A 42 0.04 8.98 -19.87
CA PHE A 42 -0.72 8.73 -21.10
C PHE A 42 0.20 8.59 -22.34
N PRO A 43 1.09 7.57 -22.41
CA PRO A 43 2.10 7.44 -23.48
C PRO A 43 1.53 7.10 -24.87
N ALA A 44 0.22 6.91 -24.99
CA ALA A 44 -0.49 6.77 -26.26
C ALA A 44 -1.01 8.13 -26.81
N LEU A 45 -1.01 9.19 -25.98
CA LEU A 45 -1.44 10.53 -26.35
C LEU A 45 -0.30 11.24 -27.09
N ALA A 46 -0.49 11.51 -28.39
CA ALA A 46 0.51 12.13 -29.25
C ALA A 46 -0.11 13.16 -30.20
N PRO A 47 0.61 14.20 -30.63
CA PRO A 47 0.09 15.20 -31.57
C PRO A 47 -0.43 14.57 -32.88
N PRO A 48 -1.57 15.03 -33.45
CA PRO A 48 -2.42 16.15 -33.01
C PRO A 48 -3.64 15.69 -32.19
N ALA A 49 -3.46 14.84 -31.17
CA ALA A 49 -4.56 14.46 -30.28
C ALA A 49 -5.19 15.69 -29.59
N ARG A 50 -6.47 15.59 -29.26
CA ARG A 50 -7.28 16.68 -28.71
C ARG A 50 -7.31 16.60 -27.18
N VAL A 51 -7.03 17.73 -26.52
CA VAL A 51 -7.00 17.81 -25.06
C VAL A 51 -7.92 18.93 -24.58
N GLY A 52 -8.94 18.55 -23.83
CA GLY A 52 -9.79 19.47 -23.11
C GLY A 52 -9.16 19.86 -21.76
N VAL A 53 -9.25 21.13 -21.35
CA VAL A 53 -8.73 21.60 -20.06
C VAL A 53 -9.79 22.43 -19.36
N VAL A 54 -10.25 21.99 -18.19
CA VAL A 54 -11.30 22.67 -17.41
C VAL A 54 -10.66 23.48 -16.28
N CYS A 55 -10.61 24.79 -16.44
CA CYS A 55 -9.88 25.70 -15.55
C CYS A 55 -10.80 26.42 -14.55
N GLY A 56 -10.48 26.26 -13.26
CA GLY A 56 -11.05 27.09 -12.19
C GLY A 56 -10.41 28.48 -12.11
N LYS A 57 -10.92 29.34 -11.22
CA LYS A 57 -10.41 30.72 -11.07
C LYS A 57 -9.15 30.90 -10.22
N GLY A 58 -8.79 29.87 -9.46
CA GLY A 58 -7.64 29.88 -8.56
C GLY A 58 -6.34 29.41 -9.22
N ASN A 59 -5.28 29.26 -8.42
CA ASN A 59 -3.96 28.88 -8.93
C ASN A 59 -3.97 27.56 -9.72
N ASN A 60 -4.76 26.55 -9.32
CA ASN A 60 -4.87 25.28 -10.06
C ASN A 60 -5.34 25.47 -11.51
N GLY A 61 -6.23 26.44 -11.77
CA GLY A 61 -6.61 26.81 -13.13
C GLY A 61 -5.52 27.59 -13.86
N GLY A 62 -4.68 28.32 -13.13
CA GLY A 62 -3.43 28.88 -13.66
C GLY A 62 -2.43 27.81 -14.09
N ASP A 63 -2.25 26.75 -13.30
CA ASP A 63 -1.47 25.56 -13.68
C ASP A 63 -2.08 24.88 -14.92
N GLY A 64 -3.41 24.75 -14.97
CA GLY A 64 -4.15 24.30 -16.15
C GLY A 64 -3.89 25.15 -17.42
N LEU A 65 -3.87 26.48 -17.29
CA LEU A 65 -3.54 27.40 -18.39
C LEU A 65 -2.07 27.30 -18.83
N VAL A 66 -1.14 26.99 -17.91
CA VAL A 66 0.25 26.65 -18.27
C VAL A 66 0.29 25.32 -19.05
N VAL A 67 -0.41 24.28 -18.58
CA VAL A 67 -0.48 22.97 -19.26
C VAL A 67 -1.09 23.11 -20.65
N ALA A 68 -2.19 23.86 -20.79
CA ALA A 68 -2.85 24.13 -22.08
C ALA A 68 -1.89 24.78 -23.09
N ARG A 69 -1.17 25.84 -22.70
CA ARG A 69 -0.15 26.48 -23.53
C ARG A 69 0.95 25.50 -23.96
N LEU A 70 1.48 24.72 -23.03
CA LEU A 70 2.61 23.83 -23.30
C LEU A 70 2.21 22.65 -24.20
N LEU A 71 0.97 22.16 -24.11
CA LEU A 71 0.44 21.16 -25.03
C LEU A 71 0.23 21.71 -26.45
N GLU A 72 -0.32 22.92 -26.61
CA GLU A 72 -0.41 23.56 -27.93
C GLU A 72 0.98 23.75 -28.56
N ASN A 73 1.97 24.17 -27.77
CA ASN A 73 3.35 24.36 -28.24
C ASN A 73 4.05 23.04 -28.62
N LEU A 74 3.50 21.89 -28.22
CA LEU A 74 3.93 20.55 -28.62
C LEU A 74 3.11 20.00 -29.81
N GLY A 75 2.10 20.74 -30.29
CA GLY A 75 1.27 20.39 -31.44
C GLY A 75 -0.03 19.64 -31.13
N PHE A 76 -0.46 19.60 -29.86
CA PHE A 76 -1.79 19.09 -29.50
C PHE A 76 -2.89 20.11 -29.83
N GLU A 77 -4.09 19.64 -30.15
CA GLU A 77 -5.26 20.48 -30.34
C GLU A 77 -5.91 20.74 -28.96
N VAL A 78 -5.93 21.99 -28.49
CA VAL A 78 -6.30 22.30 -27.08
C VAL A 78 -7.53 23.21 -26.99
N ARG A 79 -8.53 22.77 -26.22
CA ARG A 79 -9.77 23.50 -25.90
C ARG A 79 -9.86 23.74 -24.39
N VAL A 80 -9.98 25.00 -23.97
CA VAL A 80 -10.03 25.43 -22.56
C VAL A 80 -11.44 25.88 -22.20
N LEU A 81 -12.03 25.23 -21.19
CA LEU A 81 -13.30 25.61 -20.58
C LEU A 81 -13.00 26.39 -19.29
N LEU A 82 -13.24 27.71 -19.28
CA LEU A 82 -12.90 28.59 -18.16
C LEU A 82 -14.15 28.92 -17.33
N LEU A 83 -14.16 28.47 -16.07
CA LEU A 83 -15.32 28.53 -15.16
C LEU A 83 -15.47 29.86 -14.41
N ALA A 84 -14.90 30.94 -14.94
CA ALA A 84 -14.98 32.28 -14.36
C ALA A 84 -14.64 33.35 -15.40
N ALA A 85 -15.12 34.59 -15.19
CA ALA A 85 -14.71 35.73 -15.99
C ALA A 85 -13.20 35.98 -15.85
N ALA A 86 -12.56 36.52 -16.89
CA ALA A 86 -11.11 36.78 -16.89
C ALA A 86 -10.67 37.72 -15.74
N ASP A 87 -11.55 38.59 -15.26
CA ASP A 87 -11.31 39.55 -14.17
C ASP A 87 -11.57 38.96 -12.75
N ASP A 88 -12.20 37.77 -12.66
CA ASP A 88 -12.40 37.01 -11.42
C ASP A 88 -11.20 36.09 -11.08
N LEU A 89 -10.21 36.00 -11.99
CA LEU A 89 -9.06 35.10 -11.87
C LEU A 89 -8.03 35.59 -10.84
N ALA A 90 -7.37 34.63 -10.18
CA ALA A 90 -6.15 34.92 -9.44
C ALA A 90 -5.06 35.51 -10.35
N ALA A 91 -4.23 36.42 -9.84
CA ALA A 91 -3.30 37.21 -10.66
C ALA A 91 -2.33 36.35 -11.51
N ASP A 92 -1.77 35.28 -10.95
CA ASP A 92 -0.89 34.37 -11.68
C ASP A 92 -1.66 33.51 -12.71
N ALA A 93 -2.96 33.24 -12.49
CA ALA A 93 -3.82 32.56 -13.47
C ALA A 93 -4.19 33.50 -14.63
N ARG A 94 -4.57 34.76 -14.35
CA ARG A 94 -4.81 35.77 -15.40
C ARG A 94 -3.56 35.99 -16.25
N ALA A 95 -2.40 36.12 -15.60
CA ALA A 95 -1.12 36.24 -16.30
C ALA A 95 -0.76 35.03 -17.19
N ASN A 96 -1.40 33.88 -17.01
CA ASN A 96 -1.26 32.72 -17.90
C ASN A 96 -2.36 32.62 -18.96
N LEU A 97 -3.58 33.11 -18.69
CA LEU A 97 -4.61 33.34 -19.71
C LEU A 97 -4.09 34.32 -20.78
N ASP A 98 -3.52 35.45 -20.35
CA ASP A 98 -2.93 36.48 -21.22
C ASP A 98 -1.67 35.98 -21.98
N ARG A 99 -1.18 34.77 -21.67
CA ARG A 99 -0.05 34.08 -22.33
C ARG A 99 -0.48 32.89 -23.19
N LEU A 100 -1.77 32.63 -23.35
CA LEU A 100 -2.23 31.60 -24.28
C LEU A 100 -1.96 32.02 -25.74
N PRO A 101 -1.50 31.11 -26.60
CA PRO A 101 -1.33 31.37 -28.02
C PRO A 101 -2.69 31.33 -28.75
N PRO A 102 -2.86 32.04 -29.88
CA PRO A 102 -4.13 32.10 -30.60
C PRO A 102 -4.68 30.76 -31.14
N GLY A 103 -3.89 29.67 -31.08
CA GLY A 103 -4.33 28.32 -31.43
C GLY A 103 -5.15 27.62 -30.33
N VAL A 104 -5.12 28.11 -29.09
CA VAL A 104 -5.94 27.55 -27.99
C VAL A 104 -7.33 28.19 -28.03
N ALA A 105 -8.36 27.37 -28.26
CA ALA A 105 -9.74 27.80 -28.12
C ALA A 105 -10.07 27.98 -26.64
N VAL A 106 -10.60 29.14 -26.24
CA VAL A 106 -10.98 29.44 -24.85
C VAL A 106 -12.44 29.84 -24.78
N GLU A 107 -13.23 29.09 -24.01
CA GLU A 107 -14.64 29.35 -23.78
C GLU A 107 -14.87 29.80 -22.33
N ILE A 108 -15.30 31.06 -22.18
CA ILE A 108 -15.68 31.66 -20.90
C ILE A 108 -17.20 31.66 -20.84
N VAL A 109 -17.78 30.88 -19.93
CA VAL A 109 -19.21 30.52 -19.99
C VAL A 109 -19.89 30.54 -18.61
N PRO A 110 -21.21 30.86 -18.56
CA PRO A 110 -21.95 30.95 -17.30
C PRO A 110 -22.24 29.56 -16.68
N PRO A 111 -22.50 29.47 -15.36
CA PRO A 111 -22.57 28.20 -14.65
C PRO A 111 -23.64 27.21 -15.12
N ASP A 112 -24.72 27.71 -15.72
CA ASP A 112 -25.80 26.92 -16.29
C ASP A 112 -25.41 26.16 -17.57
N ALA A 113 -24.36 26.59 -18.27
CA ALA A 113 -23.85 25.94 -19.48
C ALA A 113 -22.73 24.91 -19.24
N TRP A 114 -22.16 24.85 -18.02
CA TRP A 114 -20.95 24.07 -17.75
C TRP A 114 -21.10 22.56 -17.94
N ALA A 115 -22.26 21.99 -17.58
CA ALA A 115 -22.47 20.54 -17.67
C ALA A 115 -22.56 20.06 -19.14
N ASP A 116 -23.33 20.77 -19.97
CA ASP A 116 -23.47 20.45 -21.39
C ASP A 116 -22.13 20.58 -22.12
N LEU A 117 -21.42 21.70 -21.91
CA LEU A 117 -20.11 21.96 -22.53
C LEU A 117 -19.01 21.01 -22.06
N ALA A 118 -19.08 20.50 -20.83
CA ALA A 118 -18.19 19.45 -20.37
C ALA A 118 -18.50 18.09 -21.01
N GLY A 119 -19.78 17.79 -21.28
CA GLY A 119 -20.19 16.64 -22.09
C GLY A 119 -19.63 16.70 -23.51
N ASP A 120 -19.76 17.86 -24.17
CA ASP A 120 -19.16 18.12 -25.49
C ASP A 120 -17.63 18.00 -25.44
N LEU A 121 -16.98 18.61 -24.44
CA LEU A 121 -15.53 18.55 -24.27
C LEU A 121 -15.03 17.11 -24.12
N CYS A 122 -15.72 16.26 -23.35
CA CYS A 122 -15.42 14.83 -23.25
C CYS A 122 -15.68 14.07 -24.56
N ALA A 123 -16.75 14.39 -25.30
CA ALA A 123 -17.03 13.76 -26.60
C ALA A 123 -16.00 14.14 -27.68
N GLU A 124 -15.34 15.30 -27.54
CA GLU A 124 -14.36 15.82 -28.48
C GLU A 124 -12.90 15.57 -28.09
N SER A 125 -12.59 15.17 -26.85
CA SER A 125 -11.20 15.07 -26.37
C SER A 125 -10.70 13.62 -26.27
N ASP A 126 -9.42 13.42 -26.59
CA ASP A 126 -8.69 12.17 -26.35
C ASP A 126 -8.16 12.09 -24.90
N LEU A 127 -8.08 13.24 -24.19
CA LEU A 127 -7.86 13.37 -22.75
C LEU A 127 -8.55 14.66 -22.24
N VAL A 128 -9.15 14.63 -21.03
CA VAL A 128 -9.57 15.86 -20.33
C VAL A 128 -8.69 16.11 -19.09
N VAL A 129 -8.30 17.36 -18.89
CA VAL A 129 -7.52 17.83 -17.74
C VAL A 129 -8.43 18.58 -16.78
N ASP A 130 -8.55 18.08 -15.56
CA ASP A 130 -9.25 18.73 -14.44
C ASP A 130 -8.29 19.68 -13.72
N ALA A 131 -8.53 20.97 -13.86
CA ALA A 131 -7.77 22.06 -13.24
C ALA A 131 -8.69 22.99 -12.43
N VAL A 132 -9.80 22.48 -11.88
CA VAL A 132 -10.84 23.30 -11.23
C VAL A 132 -10.50 23.62 -9.78
N PHE A 133 -10.23 22.61 -8.95
CA PHE A 133 -9.91 22.76 -7.53
C PHE A 133 -8.71 21.91 -7.10
N GLY A 134 -7.66 22.57 -6.61
CA GLY A 134 -6.63 21.92 -5.79
C GLY A 134 -7.01 21.91 -4.31
N THR A 135 -5.99 22.03 -3.44
CA THR A 135 -6.10 22.08 -1.96
C THR A 135 -7.19 23.00 -1.32
N GLY A 136 -7.76 23.95 -2.06
CA GLY A 136 -8.73 24.94 -1.56
C GLY A 136 -10.22 24.62 -1.76
N VAL A 137 -10.59 23.36 -2.06
CA VAL A 137 -12.00 22.98 -2.20
C VAL A 137 -12.78 23.08 -0.88
N ALA A 138 -14.05 23.50 -0.95
CA ALA A 138 -15.00 23.42 0.15
C ALA A 138 -16.09 22.39 -0.21
N LEU A 139 -16.45 21.53 0.74
CA LEU A 139 -17.43 20.46 0.58
C LEU A 139 -18.67 20.70 1.47
N PRO A 140 -19.90 20.34 1.04
CA PRO A 140 -20.24 19.79 -0.28
C PRO A 140 -20.12 20.84 -1.40
N LEU A 141 -20.10 20.37 -2.65
CA LEU A 141 -19.98 21.24 -3.82
C LEU A 141 -21.23 22.09 -4.07
N ARG A 142 -21.07 23.19 -4.83
CA ARG A 142 -22.20 23.95 -5.37
C ARG A 142 -22.88 23.17 -6.51
N PRO A 143 -24.21 23.29 -6.71
CA PRO A 143 -24.95 22.51 -7.72
C PRO A 143 -24.32 22.51 -9.12
N ASP A 144 -23.89 23.67 -9.59
CA ASP A 144 -23.26 23.86 -10.91
C ASP A 144 -21.93 23.09 -11.05
N HIS A 145 -21.14 22.97 -9.96
CA HIS A 145 -19.91 22.18 -9.94
C HIS A 145 -20.21 20.68 -9.85
N ALA A 146 -21.26 20.32 -9.09
CA ALA A 146 -21.74 18.95 -9.00
C ALA A 146 -22.26 18.45 -10.37
N ALA A 147 -22.99 19.28 -11.11
CA ALA A 147 -23.45 18.98 -12.47
C ALA A 147 -22.28 18.88 -13.46
N LEU A 148 -21.31 19.80 -13.40
CA LEU A 148 -20.08 19.76 -14.19
C LEU A 148 -19.29 18.46 -13.97
N PHE A 149 -18.98 18.10 -12.71
CA PHE A 149 -18.17 16.91 -12.44
C PHE A 149 -18.93 15.61 -12.68
N ALA A 150 -20.27 15.61 -12.58
CA ALA A 150 -21.08 14.49 -13.07
C ALA A 150 -20.94 14.32 -14.60
N ALA A 151 -21.06 15.42 -15.37
CA ALA A 151 -20.90 15.38 -16.82
C ALA A 151 -19.50 14.93 -17.27
N LEU A 152 -18.43 15.38 -16.58
CA LEU A 152 -17.07 14.88 -16.81
C LEU A 152 -16.96 13.38 -16.54
N ASN A 153 -17.43 12.92 -15.38
CA ASN A 153 -17.39 11.50 -14.97
C ASN A 153 -18.18 10.57 -15.92
N ASP A 154 -19.30 11.04 -16.47
CA ASP A 154 -20.14 10.26 -17.40
C ASP A 154 -19.71 10.41 -18.88
N GLY A 155 -18.86 11.40 -19.20
CA GLY A 155 -18.44 11.75 -20.56
C GLY A 155 -17.51 10.75 -21.24
N GLY A 156 -16.84 9.88 -20.48
CA GLY A 156 -16.13 8.70 -20.99
C GLY A 156 -14.75 8.92 -21.65
N ALA A 157 -14.30 10.16 -21.81
CA ALA A 157 -12.88 10.47 -22.03
C ALA A 157 -12.06 10.21 -20.75
N PRO A 158 -10.78 9.82 -20.84
CA PRO A 158 -9.94 9.68 -19.66
C PRO A 158 -9.68 11.05 -19.01
N ILE A 159 -9.49 11.07 -17.69
CA ILE A 159 -9.34 12.31 -16.91
C ILE A 159 -7.99 12.36 -16.17
N ALA A 160 -7.27 13.48 -16.32
CA ALA A 160 -6.06 13.82 -15.58
C ALA A 160 -6.30 15.01 -14.64
N SER A 161 -6.26 14.81 -13.32
CA SER A 161 -6.45 15.91 -12.34
C SER A 161 -5.13 16.56 -11.93
N LEU A 162 -5.12 17.89 -11.87
CA LEU A 162 -4.01 18.70 -11.39
C LEU A 162 -4.17 18.99 -9.89
N ASP A 163 -3.10 18.78 -9.13
CA ASP A 163 -3.00 18.86 -7.67
C ASP A 163 -3.82 17.84 -6.87
N LEU A 164 -5.14 17.82 -7.08
CA LEU A 164 -6.16 16.97 -6.44
C LEU A 164 -7.32 16.76 -7.43
N PRO A 165 -8.05 15.63 -7.42
CA PRO A 165 -9.30 15.52 -8.16
C PRO A 165 -10.35 16.47 -7.59
N SER A 166 -10.98 17.27 -8.45
CA SER A 166 -11.90 18.29 -8.00
C SER A 166 -13.11 17.70 -7.27
N GLY A 167 -13.28 18.13 -6.01
CA GLY A 167 -14.26 17.55 -5.07
C GLY A 167 -13.66 16.58 -4.03
N VAL A 168 -12.34 16.35 -4.02
CA VAL A 168 -11.62 15.60 -2.98
C VAL A 168 -10.96 16.54 -1.97
N GLY A 169 -11.27 16.36 -0.68
CA GLY A 169 -10.67 17.10 0.44
C GLY A 169 -9.21 16.69 0.68
N GLY A 170 -8.30 17.66 0.64
CA GLY A 170 -6.85 17.40 0.69
C GLY A 170 -6.29 16.86 2.02
N ASP A 171 -7.02 16.99 3.13
CA ASP A 171 -6.50 16.70 4.47
C ASP A 171 -7.01 15.38 5.09
N ASP A 172 -8.19 14.92 4.71
CA ASP A 172 -8.87 13.76 5.28
C ASP A 172 -9.27 12.71 4.24
N GLY A 173 -9.34 13.09 2.96
CA GLY A 173 -9.88 12.25 1.89
C GLY A 173 -11.40 12.23 1.85
N ALA A 174 -12.09 13.20 2.46
CA ALA A 174 -13.52 13.39 2.23
C ALA A 174 -13.79 13.68 0.74
N VAL A 175 -14.94 13.24 0.22
CA VAL A 175 -15.32 13.48 -1.18
C VAL A 175 -16.76 13.96 -1.29
N ASP A 176 -17.03 14.79 -2.29
CA ASP A 176 -18.37 14.96 -2.81
C ASP A 176 -18.82 13.69 -3.57
N PRO A 177 -20.09 13.24 -3.48
CA PRO A 177 -20.58 12.07 -4.22
C PRO A 177 -20.31 12.09 -5.74
N VAL A 178 -20.23 13.28 -6.34
CA VAL A 178 -19.93 13.47 -7.78
C VAL A 178 -18.55 14.11 -8.02
N ALA A 179 -17.64 14.08 -7.06
CA ALA A 179 -16.24 14.48 -7.26
C ALA A 179 -15.61 13.76 -8.47
N VAL A 180 -14.68 14.42 -9.16
CA VAL A 180 -13.98 13.89 -10.33
C VAL A 180 -13.31 12.56 -10.01
N ARG A 181 -13.41 11.58 -10.92
CA ARG A 181 -12.76 10.27 -10.84
C ARG A 181 -11.64 10.25 -11.88
N ALA A 182 -10.43 10.58 -11.46
CA ALA A 182 -9.29 10.67 -12.36
C ALA A 182 -8.71 9.29 -12.69
N ASP A 183 -8.26 9.12 -13.94
CA ASP A 183 -7.38 8.01 -14.34
C ASP A 183 -5.94 8.25 -13.84
N ALA A 184 -5.54 9.52 -13.73
CA ALA A 184 -4.27 9.93 -13.12
C ALA A 184 -4.39 11.28 -12.39
N THR A 185 -3.66 11.44 -11.28
CA THR A 185 -3.52 12.72 -10.56
C THR A 185 -2.05 13.11 -10.48
N ILE A 186 -1.75 14.36 -10.84
CA ILE A 186 -0.39 14.90 -10.84
C ILE A 186 -0.32 16.00 -9.78
N THR A 187 0.28 15.71 -8.62
CA THR A 187 0.27 16.60 -7.46
C THR A 187 1.59 17.33 -7.25
N VAL A 188 1.53 18.60 -6.84
CA VAL A 188 2.72 19.48 -6.77
C VAL A 188 3.45 19.34 -5.44
N GLY A 189 4.77 19.13 -5.50
CA GLY A 189 5.72 19.14 -4.37
C GLY A 189 5.65 17.89 -3.50
N LEU A 190 4.59 17.78 -2.70
CA LEU A 190 4.34 16.67 -1.78
C LEU A 190 2.91 16.13 -1.97
N PRO A 191 2.70 14.80 -1.78
CA PRO A 191 1.36 14.25 -1.72
C PRO A 191 0.60 14.80 -0.50
N LYS A 192 -0.65 15.18 -0.74
CA LYS A 192 -1.62 15.60 0.28
C LYS A 192 -2.26 14.36 0.92
N LEU A 193 -2.70 14.43 2.17
CA LEU A 193 -3.28 13.28 2.88
C LEU A 193 -4.48 12.67 2.15
N GLY A 194 -5.38 13.48 1.61
CA GLY A 194 -6.59 13.02 0.93
C GLY A 194 -6.35 12.20 -0.34
N LEU A 195 -5.17 12.33 -0.96
CA LEU A 195 -4.76 11.49 -2.08
C LEU A 195 -4.41 10.05 -1.66
N LEU A 196 -4.16 9.83 -0.35
CA LEU A 196 -3.71 8.57 0.23
C LEU A 196 -4.78 7.88 1.09
N LEU A 197 -5.85 8.60 1.46
CA LEU A 197 -6.92 8.14 2.35
C LEU A 197 -8.22 7.90 1.56
N PRO A 198 -8.90 6.75 1.70
CA PRO A 198 -10.25 6.57 1.16
C PRO A 198 -11.28 7.39 1.96
N PRO A 199 -12.36 7.88 1.34
CA PRO A 199 -12.75 7.67 -0.06
C PRO A 199 -11.92 8.43 -1.10
N GLY A 200 -11.20 9.49 -0.73
CA GLY A 200 -10.41 10.34 -1.63
C GLY A 200 -9.47 9.56 -2.55
N ARG A 201 -8.67 8.63 -2.02
CA ARG A 201 -7.77 7.73 -2.76
C ARG A 201 -8.45 7.00 -3.93
N ASP A 202 -9.74 6.66 -3.80
CA ASP A 202 -10.48 5.91 -4.82
C ASP A 202 -10.88 6.77 -6.03
N HIS A 203 -10.64 8.08 -5.97
CA HIS A 203 -10.84 9.07 -7.05
C HIS A 203 -9.53 9.51 -7.75
N VAL A 204 -8.36 9.06 -7.28
CA VAL A 204 -7.04 9.60 -7.67
C VAL A 204 -6.45 8.98 -8.94
N GLY A 205 -6.80 7.72 -9.24
CA GLY A 205 -6.16 6.95 -10.30
C GLY A 205 -4.66 6.71 -10.05
N ALA A 206 -3.84 6.83 -11.10
CA ALA A 206 -2.39 6.81 -10.99
C ALA A 206 -1.87 8.11 -10.33
N LEU A 207 -1.32 8.00 -9.12
CA LEU A 207 -0.76 9.15 -8.39
C LEU A 207 0.72 9.36 -8.70
N SER A 208 1.04 10.51 -9.29
CA SER A 208 2.42 11.00 -9.47
C SER A 208 2.64 12.36 -8.78
N VAL A 209 3.89 12.62 -8.39
CA VAL A 209 4.27 13.83 -7.65
C VAL A 209 5.42 14.55 -8.37
N VAL A 210 5.26 15.84 -8.66
CA VAL A 210 6.27 16.65 -9.38
C VAL A 210 7.05 17.56 -8.42
N ASP A 211 8.38 17.57 -8.54
CA ASP A 211 9.28 18.43 -7.73
C ASP A 211 9.51 19.77 -8.45
N ILE A 212 8.98 20.86 -7.88
CA ILE A 212 9.17 22.23 -8.41
C ILE A 212 10.31 23.00 -7.73
N GLY A 213 11.14 22.32 -6.93
CA GLY A 213 12.28 22.90 -6.25
C GLY A 213 11.95 23.55 -4.92
N PHE A 214 11.03 22.95 -4.14
CA PHE A 214 10.84 23.32 -2.74
C PHE A 214 12.04 22.90 -1.88
N ASP A 215 12.30 23.66 -0.82
CA ASP A 215 13.38 23.34 0.12
C ASP A 215 13.01 22.15 1.03
N ASP A 216 13.95 21.22 1.23
CA ASP A 216 13.76 20.01 2.02
C ASP A 216 13.61 20.35 3.54
N GLU A 217 14.17 21.46 4.05
CA GLU A 217 13.91 21.91 5.42
C GLU A 217 12.56 22.62 5.58
N ALA A 218 12.15 23.46 4.62
CA ALA A 218 10.81 24.07 4.60
C ALA A 218 9.73 22.98 4.59
N CYS A 219 9.90 21.97 3.74
CA CYS A 219 9.09 20.76 3.76
C CYS A 219 9.12 20.04 5.13
N ALA A 220 10.26 20.04 5.82
CA ALA A 220 10.38 19.42 7.15
C ALA A 220 9.75 20.23 8.29
N ARG A 221 9.73 21.57 8.20
CA ARG A 221 9.09 22.49 9.16
C ARG A 221 7.56 22.37 9.12
N HIS A 222 6.99 22.28 7.92
CA HIS A 222 5.53 22.37 7.70
C HIS A 222 4.81 21.03 7.49
N THR A 223 5.48 19.90 7.70
CA THR A 223 4.86 18.57 7.65
C THR A 223 5.16 17.72 8.87
N GLY A 224 4.16 16.94 9.30
CA GLY A 224 4.29 16.01 10.44
C GLY A 224 5.19 14.80 10.15
N PRO A 225 5.20 13.78 11.03
CA PRO A 225 6.03 12.58 10.90
C PRO A 225 5.63 11.63 9.75
N ARG A 226 4.80 12.11 8.82
CA ARG A 226 4.10 11.34 7.78
C ARG A 226 4.93 11.28 6.50
N HIS A 227 5.09 10.09 5.95
CA HIS A 227 5.98 9.79 4.84
C HIS A 227 5.32 8.89 3.78
N TRP A 228 5.77 9.07 2.54
CA TRP A 228 5.37 8.26 1.40
C TRP A 228 6.59 7.99 0.53
N LEU A 229 6.70 6.80 -0.05
CA LEU A 229 7.85 6.39 -0.84
C LEU A 229 7.44 6.21 -2.31
N LEU A 230 8.24 6.76 -3.20
CA LEU A 230 8.11 6.51 -4.64
C LEU A 230 8.46 5.03 -4.92
N PRO A 231 7.95 4.40 -6.00
CA PRO A 231 8.30 3.01 -6.35
C PRO A 231 9.82 2.76 -6.37
N ALA A 232 10.59 3.72 -6.90
CA ALA A 232 12.05 3.63 -6.95
C ALA A 232 12.78 3.96 -5.64
N ASP A 233 12.11 4.43 -4.58
CA ASP A 233 12.65 4.43 -3.20
C ASP A 233 12.64 3.00 -2.61
N TYR A 234 11.67 2.14 -2.97
CA TYR A 234 11.61 0.74 -2.52
C TYR A 234 12.74 -0.13 -3.12
N ALA A 235 13.14 0.16 -4.36
CA ALA A 235 14.30 -0.46 -5.00
C ALA A 235 15.62 -0.24 -4.23
N ASP A 236 15.71 0.82 -3.43
CA ASP A 236 16.83 1.09 -2.54
C ASP A 236 16.77 0.31 -1.20
N LEU A 237 15.64 -0.32 -0.87
CA LEU A 237 15.45 -1.17 0.31
C LEU A 237 15.85 -2.63 0.05
N LEU A 238 15.92 -3.05 -1.22
CA LEU A 238 16.31 -4.42 -1.58
C LEU A 238 17.69 -4.77 -0.98
N PRO A 239 17.83 -5.93 -0.30
CA PRO A 239 19.13 -6.36 0.19
C PRO A 239 20.04 -6.72 -1.00
N PRO A 240 21.31 -6.28 -1.02
CA PRO A 240 22.23 -6.62 -2.10
C PRO A 240 22.57 -8.10 -2.07
N ARG A 241 22.45 -8.77 -3.22
CA ARG A 241 22.73 -10.22 -3.38
C ARG A 241 23.97 -10.45 -4.28
N PRO A 242 25.18 -10.59 -3.70
CA PRO A 242 26.38 -11.00 -4.44
C PRO A 242 26.20 -12.31 -5.23
N ALA A 243 26.91 -12.45 -6.35
CA ALA A 243 26.78 -13.62 -7.24
C ALA A 243 27.28 -14.94 -6.61
N ASP A 244 28.10 -14.86 -5.57
CA ASP A 244 28.65 -15.96 -4.77
C ASP A 244 27.80 -16.29 -3.52
N THR A 245 26.63 -15.66 -3.35
CA THR A 245 25.76 -15.86 -2.18
C THR A 245 25.21 -17.29 -2.10
N HIS A 246 25.77 -18.11 -1.21
CA HIS A 246 25.23 -19.42 -0.86
C HIS A 246 23.96 -19.32 0.02
N LYS A 247 23.20 -20.41 0.15
CA LYS A 247 21.90 -20.44 0.86
C LYS A 247 21.90 -19.77 2.25
N TYR A 248 22.83 -20.10 3.14
CA TYR A 248 22.90 -19.48 4.48
C TYR A 248 23.30 -17.99 4.48
N GLY A 249 23.84 -17.48 3.37
CA GLY A 249 24.20 -16.08 3.19
C GLY A 249 22.97 -15.25 2.84
N ALA A 250 22.12 -15.78 1.97
CA ALA A 250 20.77 -15.26 1.64
C ALA A 250 19.74 -15.46 2.77
N GLY A 251 20.15 -15.72 4.00
CA GLY A 251 19.27 -15.78 5.16
C GLY A 251 18.63 -17.14 5.45
N THR A 252 18.23 -17.29 6.70
CA THR A 252 17.60 -18.46 7.32
C THR A 252 16.42 -17.98 8.16
N VAL A 253 15.20 -18.43 7.88
CA VAL A 253 13.99 -18.04 8.63
C VAL A 253 13.26 -19.26 9.18
N LEU A 254 12.86 -19.18 10.44
CA LEU A 254 11.93 -20.13 11.05
C LEU A 254 10.51 -19.58 10.96
N VAL A 255 9.64 -20.28 10.25
CA VAL A 255 8.20 -20.03 10.22
C VAL A 255 7.55 -20.96 11.24
N LEU A 256 6.99 -20.42 12.32
CA LEU A 256 6.20 -21.16 13.32
C LEU A 256 4.72 -20.83 13.11
N ALA A 257 3.99 -21.76 12.51
CA ALA A 257 2.65 -21.49 12.00
C ALA A 257 1.78 -22.75 11.94
N GLY A 258 0.45 -22.52 11.94
CA GLY A 258 -0.56 -23.54 11.84
C GLY A 258 -0.87 -24.28 13.14
N SER A 259 -2.08 -24.83 13.17
CA SER A 259 -2.68 -25.68 14.21
C SER A 259 -3.36 -26.87 13.53
N ALA A 260 -3.90 -27.82 14.29
CA ALA A 260 -4.65 -28.95 13.73
C ALA A 260 -5.76 -28.51 12.74
N ARG A 261 -6.35 -27.32 12.95
CA ARG A 261 -7.38 -26.73 12.09
C ARG A 261 -6.84 -25.87 10.93
N TYR A 262 -5.74 -25.14 11.14
CA TYR A 262 -5.30 -24.08 10.21
C TYR A 262 -3.93 -24.34 9.55
N GLY A 263 -3.59 -25.61 9.28
CA GLY A 263 -2.31 -25.98 8.63
C GLY A 263 -2.01 -25.27 7.30
N GLY A 264 -3.03 -24.79 6.57
CA GLY A 264 -2.85 -24.04 5.32
C GLY A 264 -2.13 -22.69 5.50
N ALA A 265 -2.29 -22.03 6.66
CA ALA A 265 -1.63 -20.75 6.95
C ALA A 265 -0.10 -20.89 7.01
N ALA A 266 0.37 -22.01 7.58
CA ALA A 266 1.79 -22.37 7.59
C ALA A 266 2.38 -22.52 6.18
N LEU A 267 1.61 -23.08 5.24
CA LEU A 267 2.04 -23.25 3.85
C LEU A 267 2.11 -21.90 3.12
N LEU A 268 1.16 -21.01 3.35
CA LEU A 268 1.14 -19.67 2.75
C LEU A 268 2.28 -18.78 3.28
N ALA A 269 2.54 -18.84 4.59
CA ALA A 269 3.70 -18.17 5.19
C ALA A 269 5.04 -18.75 4.69
N ALA A 270 5.17 -20.07 4.55
CA ALA A 270 6.36 -20.69 3.97
C ALA A 270 6.58 -20.26 2.50
N LEU A 271 5.51 -20.18 1.70
CA LEU A 271 5.58 -19.70 0.32
C LEU A 271 5.98 -18.22 0.25
N GLY A 272 5.40 -17.35 1.07
CA GLY A 272 5.81 -15.94 1.17
C GLY A 272 7.29 -15.79 1.53
N ALA A 273 7.76 -16.57 2.50
CA ALA A 273 9.16 -16.59 2.92
C ALA A 273 10.10 -17.07 1.81
N LEU A 274 9.78 -18.16 1.10
CA LEU A 274 10.58 -18.66 -0.03
C LEU A 274 10.59 -17.65 -1.19
N ARG A 275 9.45 -17.04 -1.49
CA ARG A 275 9.28 -16.06 -2.58
C ARG A 275 9.92 -14.70 -2.28
N SER A 276 10.28 -14.41 -1.02
CA SER A 276 11.05 -13.22 -0.62
C SER A 276 12.52 -13.20 -1.09
N GLY A 277 13.04 -14.35 -1.55
CA GLY A 277 14.46 -14.54 -1.86
C GLY A 277 15.29 -15.19 -0.74
N ALA A 278 14.71 -15.43 0.44
CA ALA A 278 15.37 -16.10 1.57
C ALA A 278 15.98 -17.45 1.18
N GLY A 279 17.21 -17.71 1.62
CA GLY A 279 18.00 -18.87 1.17
C GLY A 279 17.66 -20.20 1.83
N LEU A 280 17.04 -20.19 3.02
CA LEU A 280 16.45 -21.36 3.66
C LEU A 280 15.24 -20.95 4.51
N VAL A 281 14.14 -21.67 4.34
CA VAL A 281 12.91 -21.51 5.12
C VAL A 281 12.66 -22.80 5.87
N THR A 282 12.79 -22.77 7.20
CA THR A 282 12.44 -23.89 8.08
C THR A 282 10.99 -23.71 8.52
N LEU A 283 10.16 -24.74 8.35
CA LEU A 283 8.73 -24.68 8.69
C LEU A 283 8.44 -25.56 9.92
N ALA A 284 8.17 -24.93 11.06
CA ALA A 284 7.76 -25.58 12.29
C ALA A 284 6.23 -25.55 12.40
N LEU A 285 5.62 -26.73 12.42
CA LEU A 285 4.18 -26.87 12.22
C LEU A 285 3.63 -28.15 12.90
N PRO A 286 2.31 -28.26 13.12
CA PRO A 286 1.69 -29.45 13.73
C PRO A 286 2.03 -30.75 13.00
N GLN A 287 2.56 -31.75 13.73
CA GLN A 287 3.02 -33.03 13.19
C GLN A 287 2.07 -33.70 12.19
N GLN A 288 0.75 -33.61 12.43
CA GLN A 288 -0.29 -34.17 11.57
C GLN A 288 -0.32 -33.60 10.14
N HIS A 289 0.19 -32.39 9.91
CA HIS A 289 0.24 -31.75 8.59
C HIS A 289 1.60 -31.88 7.90
N ALA A 290 2.61 -32.49 8.56
CA ALA A 290 4.00 -32.50 8.07
C ALA A 290 4.18 -33.15 6.69
N ALA A 291 3.46 -34.25 6.44
CA ALA A 291 3.45 -34.92 5.13
C ALA A 291 2.78 -34.07 4.04
N ALA A 292 1.75 -33.29 4.38
CA ALA A 292 1.11 -32.35 3.46
C ALA A 292 2.03 -31.16 3.16
N ALA A 293 2.72 -30.61 4.17
CA ALA A 293 3.68 -29.54 3.99
C ALA A 293 4.83 -29.95 3.04
N THR A 294 5.42 -31.12 3.26
CA THR A 294 6.46 -31.70 2.37
C THR A 294 5.95 -31.93 0.94
N SER A 295 4.64 -32.09 0.76
CA SER A 295 4.00 -32.29 -0.57
C SER A 295 3.67 -30.98 -1.29
N PHE A 296 3.39 -29.89 -0.56
CA PHE A 296 2.98 -28.60 -1.14
C PHE A 296 4.06 -27.52 -1.16
N VAL A 297 5.10 -27.67 -0.33
CA VAL A 297 6.26 -26.77 -0.19
C VAL A 297 7.54 -27.60 0.06
N PRO A 298 7.95 -28.48 -0.90
CA PRO A 298 9.08 -29.39 -0.72
C PRO A 298 10.45 -28.71 -0.52
N GLU A 299 10.54 -27.40 -0.81
CA GLU A 299 11.76 -26.60 -0.63
C GLU A 299 12.05 -26.26 0.84
N ALA A 300 11.05 -26.37 1.74
CA ALA A 300 11.17 -26.00 3.14
C ALA A 300 11.32 -27.24 4.05
N PRO A 301 12.45 -27.39 4.79
CA PRO A 301 12.58 -28.44 5.80
C PRO A 301 11.51 -28.30 6.89
N VAL A 302 10.77 -29.38 7.13
CA VAL A 302 9.66 -29.43 8.09
C VAL A 302 10.12 -29.94 9.45
N HIS A 303 9.87 -29.16 10.50
CA HIS A 303 9.92 -29.62 11.89
C HIS A 303 8.50 -29.94 12.35
N ALA A 304 8.22 -31.23 12.49
CA ALA A 304 6.94 -31.75 12.97
C ALA A 304 6.84 -31.56 14.50
N LEU A 305 6.04 -30.60 14.93
CA LEU A 305 5.85 -30.29 16.36
C LEU A 305 4.70 -31.11 16.97
N PRO A 306 4.85 -31.59 18.22
CA PRO A 306 3.81 -32.33 18.91
C PRO A 306 2.59 -31.44 19.22
N THR A 307 1.41 -32.06 19.24
CA THR A 307 0.11 -31.37 19.33
C THR A 307 -0.67 -31.79 20.58
N GLY A 308 -1.25 -30.81 21.28
CA GLY A 308 -2.11 -31.07 22.44
C GLY A 308 -3.50 -31.61 22.04
N PRO A 309 -4.32 -32.09 23.00
CA PRO A 309 -5.64 -32.66 22.72
C PRO A 309 -6.63 -31.69 22.02
N ARG A 310 -6.43 -30.38 22.18
CA ARG A 310 -7.20 -29.32 21.49
C ARG A 310 -6.72 -29.04 20.06
N GLY A 311 -5.58 -29.60 19.65
CA GLY A 311 -4.97 -29.38 18.33
C GLY A 311 -4.06 -28.16 18.23
N GLY A 312 -3.77 -27.48 19.34
CA GLY A 312 -2.65 -26.53 19.44
C GLY A 312 -1.29 -27.23 19.43
N LEU A 313 -0.22 -26.43 19.34
CA LEU A 313 1.16 -26.87 19.51
C LEU A 313 1.46 -27.05 21.01
N LEU A 314 2.20 -28.09 21.38
CA LEU A 314 2.78 -28.18 22.72
C LEU A 314 4.08 -27.36 22.80
N PRO A 315 4.42 -26.79 23.98
CA PRO A 315 5.66 -26.04 24.15
C PRO A 315 6.91 -26.88 23.84
N VAL A 316 7.84 -26.29 23.08
CA VAL A 316 9.18 -26.83 22.87
C VAL A 316 10.15 -26.10 23.80
N THR A 317 11.01 -26.82 24.53
CA THR A 317 11.88 -26.26 25.57
C THR A 317 13.28 -26.86 25.54
N GLY A 318 14.24 -26.22 26.21
CA GLY A 318 15.60 -26.77 26.36
C GLY A 318 16.31 -26.99 25.02
N ASP A 319 17.02 -28.11 24.91
CA ASP A 319 17.84 -28.44 23.73
C ASP A 319 17.04 -28.55 22.43
N ASP A 320 15.78 -29.01 22.46
CA ASP A 320 14.93 -29.06 21.28
C ASP A 320 14.59 -27.65 20.75
N LEU A 321 14.39 -26.68 21.65
CA LEU A 321 14.16 -25.28 21.26
C LEU A 321 15.45 -24.64 20.74
N ALA A 322 16.59 -24.91 21.41
CA ALA A 322 17.89 -24.45 20.96
C ALA A 322 18.25 -25.03 19.57
N ALA A 323 17.89 -26.29 19.29
CA ALA A 323 18.05 -26.93 18.00
C ALA A 323 17.11 -26.34 16.92
N LEU A 324 15.86 -26.02 17.27
CA LEU A 324 14.89 -25.40 16.35
C LEU A 324 15.32 -23.98 15.93
N LEU A 325 15.90 -23.22 16.87
CA LEU A 325 16.44 -21.88 16.65
C LEU A 325 17.88 -21.88 16.07
N HIS A 326 18.55 -23.04 16.01
CA HIS A 326 19.93 -23.14 15.58
C HIS A 326 20.12 -22.62 14.15
N ARG A 327 21.03 -21.64 13.98
CA ARG A 327 21.35 -20.94 12.71
C ARG A 327 20.18 -20.17 12.08
N GLN A 328 19.05 -19.99 12.75
CA GLN A 328 18.00 -19.09 12.27
C GLN A 328 18.46 -17.64 12.41
N ARG A 329 18.04 -16.77 11.47
CA ARG A 329 18.35 -15.33 11.45
C ARG A 329 17.11 -14.45 11.63
N ALA A 330 15.93 -14.98 11.39
CA ALA A 330 14.67 -14.34 11.76
C ALA A 330 13.58 -15.36 12.08
N LEU A 331 12.54 -14.88 12.76
CA LEU A 331 11.33 -15.62 13.08
C LEU A 331 10.12 -15.04 12.33
N ALA A 332 9.20 -15.90 11.88
CA ALA A 332 7.87 -15.53 11.41
C ALA A 332 6.83 -16.35 12.17
N LEU A 333 6.05 -15.69 13.02
CA LEU A 333 5.24 -16.34 14.06
C LEU A 333 3.76 -15.91 13.96
N GLY A 334 2.83 -16.86 14.12
CA GLY A 334 1.42 -16.54 14.37
C GLY A 334 0.36 -16.98 13.36
N PRO A 335 0.61 -17.12 12.04
CA PRO A 335 -0.42 -17.52 11.08
C PRO A 335 -1.09 -18.88 11.43
N GLY A 336 -2.35 -18.82 11.88
CA GLY A 336 -3.18 -19.99 12.16
C GLY A 336 -2.79 -20.83 13.38
N LEU A 337 -2.09 -20.28 14.37
CA LEU A 337 -1.76 -21.02 15.60
C LEU A 337 -2.99 -21.35 16.46
N GLY A 338 -4.12 -20.66 16.26
CA GLY A 338 -5.38 -20.88 16.97
C GLY A 338 -5.44 -20.19 18.33
N ASP A 339 -6.26 -20.73 19.22
CA ASP A 339 -6.65 -20.18 20.53
C ASP A 339 -6.37 -21.14 21.71
N ASP A 340 -5.39 -22.03 21.54
CA ASP A 340 -4.96 -22.99 22.56
C ASP A 340 -4.01 -22.33 23.60
N PRO A 341 -4.33 -22.33 24.91
CA PRO A 341 -3.51 -21.69 25.95
C PRO A 341 -2.06 -22.17 26.07
N ASP A 342 -1.77 -23.42 25.72
CA ASP A 342 -0.40 -23.96 25.81
C ASP A 342 0.44 -23.44 24.63
N THR A 343 -0.19 -23.31 23.46
CA THR A 343 0.35 -22.63 22.27
C THR A 343 0.57 -21.13 22.54
N ASP A 344 -0.43 -20.44 23.09
CA ASP A 344 -0.35 -19.02 23.44
C ASP A 344 0.83 -18.75 24.38
N ARG A 345 0.97 -19.56 25.43
CA ARG A 345 2.07 -19.43 26.39
C ARG A 345 3.42 -19.68 25.73
N PHE A 346 3.56 -20.75 24.94
CA PHE A 346 4.79 -21.08 24.22
C PHE A 346 5.24 -19.94 23.29
N VAL A 347 4.31 -19.35 22.54
CA VAL A 347 4.61 -18.27 21.58
C VAL A 347 5.03 -16.99 22.29
N VAL A 348 4.36 -16.62 23.39
CA VAL A 348 4.72 -15.43 24.19
C VAL A 348 6.07 -15.61 24.88
N ASP A 349 6.36 -16.79 25.44
CA ASP A 349 7.66 -17.06 26.08
C ASP A 349 8.80 -17.10 25.04
N LEU A 350 8.57 -17.71 23.87
CA LEU A 350 9.51 -17.68 22.74
C LEU A 350 9.78 -16.24 22.28
N LEU A 351 8.74 -15.40 22.16
CA LEU A 351 8.89 -14.00 21.78
C LEU A 351 9.67 -13.18 22.81
N ALA A 352 9.43 -13.40 24.11
CA ALA A 352 10.12 -12.70 25.18
C ALA A 352 11.58 -13.13 25.33
N ALA A 353 11.90 -14.40 25.07
CA ALA A 353 13.25 -14.95 25.19
C ALA A 353 14.12 -14.79 23.93
N SER A 354 13.54 -14.43 22.78
CA SER A 354 14.27 -14.37 21.50
C SER A 354 15.05 -13.07 21.30
N GLU A 355 16.33 -13.20 20.95
CA GLU A 355 17.17 -12.11 20.43
C GLU A 355 17.09 -11.99 18.90
N LEU A 356 16.43 -12.94 18.21
CA LEU A 356 16.30 -12.91 16.75
C LEU A 356 15.26 -11.87 16.31
N PRO A 357 15.51 -11.14 15.20
CA PRO A 357 14.48 -10.35 14.53
C PRO A 357 13.23 -11.17 14.24
N ALA A 358 12.05 -10.62 14.49
CA ALA A 358 10.79 -11.35 14.39
C ALA A 358 9.72 -10.57 13.62
N VAL A 359 8.88 -11.29 12.87
CA VAL A 359 7.56 -10.80 12.46
C VAL A 359 6.45 -11.60 13.14
N VAL A 360 5.46 -10.89 13.68
CA VAL A 360 4.41 -11.44 14.55
C VAL A 360 3.04 -11.03 14.03
N ASP A 361 2.18 -12.03 13.78
CA ASP A 361 0.86 -11.84 13.16
C ASP A 361 -0.26 -12.58 13.91
N ALA A 362 -1.50 -12.29 13.54
CA ALA A 362 -2.69 -13.11 13.78
C ALA A 362 -2.84 -13.66 15.21
N ASP A 363 -2.67 -14.98 15.37
CA ASP A 363 -2.85 -15.65 16.66
C ASP A 363 -1.70 -15.38 17.62
N ALA A 364 -0.47 -15.14 17.15
CA ALA A 364 0.64 -14.76 18.03
C ALA A 364 0.45 -13.36 18.65
N LEU A 365 -0.17 -12.44 17.92
CA LEU A 365 -0.61 -11.15 18.48
C LEU A 365 -1.83 -11.31 19.41
N SER A 366 -2.77 -12.19 19.03
CA SER A 366 -3.97 -12.44 19.83
C SER A 366 -3.68 -13.20 21.14
N ALA A 367 -2.60 -13.97 21.22
CA ALA A 367 -2.13 -14.66 22.42
C ALA A 367 -1.88 -13.70 23.60
N PHE A 368 -1.22 -12.55 23.36
CA PHE A 368 -1.01 -11.51 24.38
C PHE A 368 -2.35 -11.03 24.95
N ALA A 369 -3.32 -10.71 24.08
CA ALA A 369 -4.65 -10.27 24.48
C ALA A 369 -5.45 -11.37 25.22
N ARG A 370 -5.35 -12.64 24.79
CA ARG A 370 -6.02 -13.80 25.44
C ARG A 370 -5.43 -14.10 26.83
N LEU A 371 -4.12 -13.93 27.00
CA LEU A 371 -3.43 -14.11 28.29
C LEU A 371 -3.49 -12.88 29.20
N GLY A 372 -4.06 -11.75 28.75
CA GLY A 372 -4.11 -10.49 29.51
C GLY A 372 -2.73 -9.84 29.69
N LEU A 373 -1.78 -10.14 28.80
CA LEU A 373 -0.40 -9.66 28.87
C LEU A 373 -0.17 -8.47 27.92
N PRO A 374 0.61 -7.45 28.31
CA PRO A 374 1.05 -6.42 27.38
C PRO A 374 1.96 -7.03 26.31
N LEU A 375 1.89 -6.53 25.07
CA LEU A 375 2.83 -6.91 24.01
C LEU A 375 4.28 -6.71 24.49
N ARG A 376 5.07 -7.78 24.42
CA ARG A 376 6.50 -7.79 24.72
C ARG A 376 7.23 -8.70 23.75
N CYS A 377 8.26 -8.17 23.10
CA CYS A 377 9.27 -8.94 22.38
C CYS A 377 10.58 -8.89 23.19
N GLY A 378 11.49 -9.82 22.92
CA GLY A 378 12.84 -9.83 23.47
C GLY A 378 13.73 -8.74 22.87
N ALA A 379 15.05 -8.93 22.95
CA ALA A 379 16.02 -7.94 22.46
C ALA A 379 16.08 -7.82 20.92
N GLY A 380 15.46 -8.74 20.19
CA GLY A 380 15.41 -8.75 18.73
C GLY A 380 14.43 -7.70 18.14
N PRO A 381 14.78 -6.99 17.04
CA PRO A 381 13.86 -6.07 16.36
C PRO A 381 12.59 -6.76 15.88
N ALA A 382 11.42 -6.27 16.30
CA ALA A 382 10.13 -6.85 15.98
C ALA A 382 9.32 -6.02 14.98
N VAL A 383 8.69 -6.71 14.02
CA VAL A 383 7.61 -6.21 13.18
C VAL A 383 6.31 -6.88 13.64
N ILE A 384 5.26 -6.11 13.90
CA ILE A 384 3.92 -6.65 14.15
C ILE A 384 2.99 -6.29 12.99
N THR A 385 2.14 -7.22 12.57
CA THR A 385 1.30 -7.08 11.37
C THR A 385 -0.22 -7.10 11.63
N PRO A 386 -0.79 -6.49 12.70
CA PRO A 386 -2.23 -6.61 13.00
C PRO A 386 -3.15 -5.95 11.96
N HIS A 387 -4.31 -6.56 11.72
CA HIS A 387 -5.47 -5.93 11.11
C HIS A 387 -6.22 -5.05 12.13
N ALA A 388 -7.11 -4.16 11.68
CA ALA A 388 -7.80 -3.20 12.56
C ALA A 388 -8.40 -3.82 13.85
N GLY A 389 -9.17 -4.91 13.74
CA GLY A 389 -9.69 -5.63 14.91
C GLY A 389 -8.67 -6.38 15.78
N GLU A 390 -7.48 -6.74 15.27
CA GLU A 390 -6.36 -7.27 16.08
C GLU A 390 -5.70 -6.14 16.86
N LEU A 391 -5.43 -5.01 16.18
CA LEU A 391 -4.84 -3.81 16.76
C LEU A 391 -5.72 -3.21 17.86
N ALA A 392 -7.05 -3.17 17.66
CA ALA A 392 -8.01 -2.72 18.67
C ALA A 392 -7.96 -3.61 19.94
N ARG A 393 -7.99 -4.94 19.78
CA ARG A 393 -7.87 -5.89 20.91
C ARG A 393 -6.54 -5.75 21.64
N LEU A 394 -5.43 -5.60 20.91
CA LEU A 394 -4.09 -5.50 21.47
C LEU A 394 -3.83 -4.15 22.18
N ALA A 395 -4.47 -3.07 21.71
CA ALA A 395 -4.41 -1.75 22.32
C ALA A 395 -5.41 -1.54 23.46
N GLY A 396 -6.42 -2.40 23.60
CA GLY A 396 -7.53 -2.22 24.54
C GLY A 396 -8.51 -1.11 24.15
N LEU A 397 -8.64 -0.83 22.85
CA LEU A 397 -9.42 0.29 22.30
C LEU A 397 -10.69 -0.19 21.58
N ASP A 398 -11.67 0.71 21.47
CA ASP A 398 -12.83 0.48 20.60
C ASP A 398 -12.42 0.53 19.11
N PRO A 399 -12.93 -0.38 18.25
CA PRO A 399 -12.59 -0.38 16.83
C PRO A 399 -12.99 0.88 16.05
N ALA A 400 -14.03 1.61 16.46
CA ALA A 400 -14.44 2.87 15.84
C ALA A 400 -13.56 4.05 16.30
N GLU A 401 -13.13 4.08 17.57
CA GLU A 401 -12.11 5.05 18.02
C GLU A 401 -10.80 4.85 17.24
N LEU A 402 -10.34 3.59 17.14
CA LEU A 402 -9.13 3.25 16.38
C LEU A 402 -9.25 3.60 14.89
N ALA A 403 -10.44 3.47 14.30
CA ALA A 403 -10.68 3.88 12.92
C ALA A 403 -10.63 5.41 12.75
N ALA A 404 -11.31 6.16 13.62
CA ALA A 404 -11.37 7.62 13.55
C ALA A 404 -10.00 8.28 13.81
N ARG A 405 -9.23 7.76 14.78
CA ARG A 405 -7.94 8.32 15.21
C ARG A 405 -6.73 7.55 14.66
N ARG A 406 -6.90 6.80 13.57
CA ARG A 406 -5.89 5.85 13.05
C ARG A 406 -4.52 6.46 12.76
N LEU A 407 -4.47 7.72 12.31
CA LEU A 407 -3.21 8.42 12.00
C LEU A 407 -2.44 8.89 13.24
N GLU A 408 -3.12 9.01 14.39
CA GLU A 408 -2.53 9.34 15.69
C GLU A 408 -2.09 8.05 16.42
N LEU A 409 -3.03 7.12 16.55
CA LEU A 409 -2.86 5.94 17.39
C LEU A 409 -1.84 4.94 16.84
N VAL A 410 -1.69 4.80 15.52
CA VAL A 410 -0.71 3.86 14.93
C VAL A 410 0.75 4.23 15.29
N PRO A 411 1.25 5.47 15.08
CA PRO A 411 2.59 5.82 15.55
C PRO A 411 2.72 5.85 17.08
N GLU A 412 1.69 6.25 17.84
CA GLU A 412 1.71 6.17 19.30
C GLU A 412 1.91 4.73 19.81
N LEU A 413 1.19 3.76 19.24
CA LEU A 413 1.26 2.35 19.64
C LEU A 413 2.59 1.70 19.22
N ALA A 414 3.13 2.06 18.05
CA ALA A 414 4.46 1.63 17.61
C ALA A 414 5.55 2.06 18.60
N ALA A 415 5.54 3.34 19.00
CA ALA A 415 6.47 3.89 19.99
C ALA A 415 6.26 3.27 21.39
N ARG A 416 5.01 3.15 21.85
CA ARG A 416 4.63 2.57 23.15
C ARG A 416 5.10 1.12 23.32
N TRP A 417 5.11 0.35 22.24
CA TRP A 417 5.54 -1.06 22.25
C TRP A 417 7.00 -1.27 21.82
N GLY A 418 7.67 -0.25 21.27
CA GLY A 418 9.05 -0.35 20.79
C GLY A 418 9.19 -1.17 19.49
N VAL A 419 8.14 -1.30 18.69
CA VAL A 419 8.07 -2.20 17.52
C VAL A 419 7.78 -1.44 16.22
N VAL A 420 8.08 -2.07 15.08
CA VAL A 420 7.58 -1.62 13.78
C VAL A 420 6.15 -2.16 13.62
N LEU A 421 5.16 -1.27 13.51
CA LEU A 421 3.73 -1.63 13.42
C LEU A 421 3.21 -1.48 12.00
N VAL A 422 2.91 -2.60 11.35
CA VAL A 422 2.16 -2.69 10.09
C VAL A 422 0.67 -2.84 10.40
N ALA A 423 -0.05 -1.72 10.44
CA ALA A 423 -1.50 -1.71 10.64
C ALA A 423 -2.22 -2.01 9.31
N LYS A 424 -2.53 -3.29 9.05
CA LYS A 424 -3.14 -3.78 7.80
C LYS A 424 -4.50 -3.10 7.54
N GLY A 425 -4.70 -2.56 6.33
CA GLY A 425 -5.92 -1.86 5.91
C GLY A 425 -5.78 -1.17 4.54
N SER A 426 -6.71 -0.29 4.19
CA SER A 426 -6.60 0.62 3.03
C SER A 426 -6.55 2.08 3.51
N PRO A 427 -5.46 2.84 3.24
CA PRO A 427 -4.12 2.32 2.92
C PRO A 427 -3.59 1.47 4.08
N THR A 428 -2.60 0.61 3.83
CA THR A 428 -1.83 0.00 4.93
C THR A 428 -0.83 1.02 5.45
N LEU A 429 -0.72 1.13 6.77
CA LEU A 429 0.18 2.05 7.45
C LEU A 429 1.31 1.28 8.10
N VAL A 430 2.53 1.80 7.99
CA VAL A 430 3.72 1.25 8.66
C VAL A 430 4.30 2.32 9.57
N ALA A 431 4.33 2.10 10.88
CA ALA A 431 4.94 3.00 11.85
C ALA A 431 6.22 2.42 12.45
N ALA A 432 7.18 3.29 12.78
CA ALA A 432 8.42 2.95 13.46
C ALA A 432 8.38 3.33 14.96
N PRO A 433 9.28 2.77 15.79
CA PRO A 433 9.36 3.10 17.22
C PRO A 433 9.65 4.57 17.54
N ASP A 434 10.17 5.35 16.59
CA ASP A 434 10.43 6.80 16.72
C ASP A 434 9.20 7.68 16.41
N GLY A 435 8.04 7.07 16.15
CA GLY A 435 6.80 7.76 15.82
C GLY A 435 6.68 8.20 14.35
N LEU A 436 7.64 7.88 13.48
CA LEU A 436 7.49 8.09 12.04
C LEU A 436 6.48 7.12 11.42
N LEU A 437 5.69 7.63 10.47
CA LEU A 437 4.55 6.93 9.86
C LEU A 437 4.66 6.94 8.33
N TRP A 438 4.49 5.78 7.70
CA TRP A 438 4.51 5.58 6.25
C TRP A 438 3.20 5.03 5.70
N PHE A 439 2.85 5.47 4.49
CA PHE A 439 1.68 5.01 3.73
C PHE A 439 2.12 4.03 2.63
N ASN A 440 1.54 2.83 2.57
CA ASN A 440 1.76 1.90 1.47
C ASN A 440 0.94 2.30 0.23
N PRO A 441 1.55 2.57 -0.94
CA PRO A 441 0.83 2.99 -2.15
C PRO A 441 0.09 1.86 -2.85
N THR A 442 0.61 0.63 -2.77
CA THR A 442 0.14 -0.53 -3.55
C THR A 442 -0.97 -1.31 -2.85
N GLY A 443 -1.64 -2.18 -3.60
CA GLY A 443 -2.69 -3.07 -3.13
C GLY A 443 -4.08 -2.44 -3.16
N HIS A 444 -5.06 -3.29 -3.50
CA HIS A 444 -6.48 -2.98 -3.61
C HIS A 444 -7.34 -4.20 -3.19
N ASP A 445 -8.65 -4.16 -3.48
CA ASP A 445 -9.67 -5.15 -3.10
C ASP A 445 -9.35 -6.63 -3.39
N ALA A 446 -8.45 -6.93 -4.34
CA ALA A 446 -8.01 -8.31 -4.62
C ALA A 446 -7.32 -8.99 -3.42
N LEU A 447 -6.76 -8.21 -2.49
CA LEU A 447 -6.10 -8.74 -1.29
C LEU A 447 -7.07 -9.04 -0.13
N ALA A 448 -8.37 -8.73 -0.28
CA ALA A 448 -9.40 -8.94 0.74
C ALA A 448 -9.88 -10.42 0.85
N HIS A 449 -8.93 -11.35 0.79
CA HIS A 449 -9.15 -12.80 0.86
C HIS A 449 -8.36 -13.42 2.02
N GLY A 450 -8.88 -14.51 2.59
CA GLY A 450 -8.20 -15.25 3.66
C GLY A 450 -6.83 -15.76 3.21
N GLY A 451 -5.81 -15.57 4.06
CA GLY A 451 -4.45 -16.07 3.86
C GLY A 451 -3.49 -15.15 3.09
N THR A 452 -3.93 -13.99 2.60
CA THR A 452 -3.01 -12.97 2.03
C THR A 452 -2.08 -12.42 3.11
N GLY A 453 -2.60 -12.19 4.32
CA GLY A 453 -1.81 -11.84 5.51
C GLY A 453 -0.70 -12.85 5.82
N ASP A 454 -0.98 -14.16 5.74
CA ASP A 454 0.01 -15.22 5.96
C ASP A 454 1.21 -15.08 5.00
N VAL A 455 0.94 -14.77 3.72
CA VAL A 455 1.97 -14.53 2.69
C VAL A 455 2.80 -13.29 3.00
N LEU A 456 2.15 -12.18 3.43
CA LEU A 456 2.84 -10.96 3.86
C LEU A 456 3.77 -11.22 5.07
N THR A 457 3.30 -11.97 6.05
CA THR A 457 4.07 -12.34 7.25
C THR A 457 5.25 -13.24 6.89
N GLY A 458 5.06 -14.23 6.02
CA GLY A 458 6.16 -15.01 5.44
C GLY A 458 7.21 -14.14 4.72
N LEU A 459 6.74 -13.24 3.85
CA LEU A 459 7.56 -12.32 3.06
C LEU A 459 8.42 -11.41 3.95
N ILE A 460 7.85 -10.77 4.96
CA ILE A 460 8.59 -9.92 5.90
C ILE A 460 9.63 -10.74 6.67
N GLY A 461 9.28 -11.94 7.16
CA GLY A 461 10.23 -12.82 7.86
C GLY A 461 11.43 -13.24 7.00
N GLY A 462 11.17 -13.51 5.71
CA GLY A 462 12.23 -13.80 4.75
C GLY A 462 13.11 -12.58 4.38
N LEU A 463 12.57 -11.36 4.42
CA LEU A 463 13.34 -10.11 4.27
C LEU A 463 14.19 -9.82 5.51
N LEU A 464 13.65 -10.02 6.72
CA LEU A 464 14.41 -9.93 7.98
C LEU A 464 15.59 -10.90 7.98
N ALA A 465 15.39 -12.15 7.59
CA ALA A 465 16.45 -13.16 7.53
C ALA A 465 17.58 -12.84 6.52
N GLN A 466 17.26 -12.08 5.46
CA GLN A 466 18.24 -11.54 4.50
C GLN A 466 19.05 -10.36 5.06
N GLY A 467 18.77 -9.90 6.28
CA GLY A 467 19.48 -8.80 6.94
C GLY A 467 18.89 -7.42 6.68
N CYS A 468 17.61 -7.34 6.29
CA CYS A 468 16.90 -6.06 6.22
C CYS A 468 16.61 -5.55 7.65
N GLU A 469 16.84 -4.25 7.89
CA GLU A 469 16.39 -3.57 9.12
C GLU A 469 14.85 -3.68 9.22
N ALA A 470 14.28 -3.83 10.42
CA ALA A 470 12.86 -4.17 10.60
C ALA A 470 11.87 -3.22 9.87
N LEU A 471 12.19 -1.92 9.84
CA LEU A 471 11.40 -0.92 9.12
C LEU A 471 11.51 -1.09 7.59
N ASP A 472 12.73 -1.27 7.06
CA ASP A 472 12.94 -1.46 5.62
C ASP A 472 12.29 -2.78 5.16
N ALA A 473 12.32 -3.84 5.98
CA ALA A 473 11.64 -5.12 5.74
C ALA A 473 10.11 -4.98 5.71
N ALA A 474 9.54 -4.23 6.65
CA ALA A 474 8.09 -3.98 6.72
C ALA A 474 7.60 -3.15 5.52
N LEU A 475 8.31 -2.07 5.18
CA LEU A 475 7.99 -1.20 4.04
C LEU A 475 8.07 -1.96 2.70
N LEU A 476 9.17 -2.67 2.46
CA LEU A 476 9.39 -3.47 1.26
C LEU A 476 8.40 -4.65 1.16
N GLY A 477 8.12 -5.32 2.27
CA GLY A 477 7.15 -6.42 2.35
C GLY A 477 5.73 -5.96 2.01
N CYS A 478 5.29 -4.83 2.58
CA CYS A 478 3.98 -4.25 2.24
C CYS A 478 3.89 -3.86 0.77
N TRP A 479 4.93 -3.24 0.21
CA TRP A 479 4.93 -2.82 -1.19
C TRP A 479 4.85 -4.01 -2.14
N LEU A 480 5.72 -5.00 -1.94
CA LEU A 480 5.80 -6.21 -2.75
C LEU A 480 4.51 -7.04 -2.68
N HIS A 481 3.92 -7.20 -1.49
CA HIS A 481 2.64 -7.89 -1.32
C HIS A 481 1.49 -7.14 -2.00
N GLY A 482 1.42 -5.82 -1.83
CA GLY A 482 0.46 -4.95 -2.52
C GLY A 482 0.55 -5.10 -4.04
N ARG A 483 1.77 -5.00 -4.57
CA ARG A 483 2.06 -5.08 -6.01
C ARG A 483 1.82 -6.49 -6.57
N ALA A 484 2.16 -7.53 -5.84
CA ALA A 484 1.86 -8.90 -6.23
C ALA A 484 0.34 -9.17 -6.28
N GLY A 485 -0.46 -8.51 -5.42
CA GLY A 485 -1.93 -8.50 -5.50
C GLY A 485 -2.46 -7.87 -6.79
N GLU A 486 -1.93 -6.70 -7.18
CA GLU A 486 -2.25 -6.06 -8.47
C GLU A 486 -1.90 -6.97 -9.66
N LEU A 487 -0.70 -7.56 -9.64
CA LEU A 487 -0.22 -8.46 -10.70
C LEU A 487 -0.98 -9.80 -10.73
N ALA A 488 -1.57 -10.24 -9.61
CA ALA A 488 -2.45 -11.41 -9.57
C ALA A 488 -3.85 -11.09 -10.13
N ALA A 489 -4.34 -9.87 -9.91
CA ALA A 489 -5.60 -9.39 -10.48
C ALA A 489 -5.52 -9.03 -11.99
N ALA A 490 -4.32 -8.75 -12.50
CA ALA A 490 -4.10 -8.33 -13.88
C ALA A 490 -4.67 -9.33 -14.91
N GLY A 491 -5.62 -8.86 -15.74
CA GLY A 491 -6.31 -9.67 -16.75
C GLY A 491 -7.38 -10.62 -16.21
N GLY A 492 -7.73 -10.54 -14.92
CA GLY A 492 -8.70 -11.42 -14.26
C GLY A 492 -9.72 -10.69 -13.38
N SER A 493 -10.52 -11.46 -12.64
CA SER A 493 -11.44 -10.90 -11.65
C SER A 493 -10.72 -10.68 -10.32
N ARG A 494 -10.69 -9.43 -9.86
CA ARG A 494 -10.13 -9.05 -8.54
C ARG A 494 -10.73 -9.91 -7.40
N ARG A 495 -12.02 -10.26 -7.51
CA ARG A 495 -12.80 -11.08 -6.57
C ARG A 495 -12.48 -12.59 -6.62
N ALA A 496 -11.52 -13.02 -7.43
CA ALA A 496 -11.15 -14.42 -7.59
C ALA A 496 -9.67 -14.71 -7.21
N VAL A 497 -8.89 -13.68 -6.87
CA VAL A 497 -7.47 -13.80 -6.56
C VAL A 497 -7.25 -14.59 -5.26
N LEU A 498 -6.44 -15.64 -5.34
CA LEU A 498 -6.08 -16.50 -4.23
C LEU A 498 -4.74 -16.09 -3.60
N ALA A 499 -4.57 -16.31 -2.30
CA ALA A 499 -3.33 -15.99 -1.59
C ALA A 499 -2.07 -16.67 -2.19
N ARG A 500 -2.20 -17.89 -2.72
CA ARG A 500 -1.09 -18.55 -3.45
C ARG A 500 -0.73 -17.80 -4.74
N GLU A 501 -1.69 -17.23 -5.46
CA GLU A 501 -1.42 -16.46 -6.68
C GLU A 501 -0.69 -15.15 -6.35
N VAL A 502 -1.00 -14.52 -5.22
CA VAL A 502 -0.21 -13.39 -4.69
C VAL A 502 1.23 -13.84 -4.42
N ALA A 503 1.44 -14.96 -3.73
CA ALA A 503 2.78 -15.50 -3.48
C ALA A 503 3.54 -15.83 -4.79
N ASP A 504 2.85 -16.40 -5.78
CA ASP A 504 3.43 -16.74 -7.09
C ASP A 504 3.67 -15.51 -7.99
N ARG A 505 3.13 -14.33 -7.64
CA ARG A 505 3.41 -13.04 -8.30
C ARG A 505 4.51 -12.21 -7.62
N LEU A 506 4.90 -12.51 -6.38
CA LEU A 506 6.02 -11.83 -5.71
C LEU A 506 7.33 -11.77 -6.54
N PRO A 507 7.75 -12.79 -7.31
CA PRO A 507 8.94 -12.71 -8.16
C PRO A 507 8.85 -11.65 -9.26
N ALA A 508 7.65 -11.35 -9.76
CA ALA A 508 7.45 -10.29 -10.75
C ALA A 508 7.54 -8.90 -10.11
N ALA A 509 6.95 -8.71 -8.92
CA ALA A 509 7.08 -7.47 -8.15
C ALA A 509 8.55 -7.21 -7.70
N LEU A 510 9.31 -8.27 -7.39
CA LEU A 510 10.75 -8.16 -7.14
C LEU A 510 11.51 -7.72 -8.41
N ALA A 511 11.24 -8.35 -9.55
CA ALA A 511 11.90 -8.02 -10.82
C ALA A 511 11.67 -6.56 -11.27
N GLU A 512 10.49 -5.98 -11.00
CA GLU A 512 10.22 -4.55 -11.23
C GLU A 512 11.18 -3.65 -10.41
N LEU A 513 11.40 -3.97 -9.13
CA LEU A 513 12.33 -3.23 -8.28
C LEU A 513 13.80 -3.48 -8.65
N GLU A 514 14.17 -4.69 -9.05
CA GLU A 514 15.53 -5.02 -9.53
C GLU A 514 15.86 -4.26 -10.82
N ALA A 515 14.91 -4.18 -11.77
CA ALA A 515 15.06 -3.37 -12.98
C ALA A 515 15.18 -1.86 -12.67
N ALA A 516 14.35 -1.35 -11.76
CA ALA A 516 14.43 0.04 -11.29
C ALA A 516 15.76 0.34 -10.57
N ALA A 517 16.32 -0.61 -9.82
CA ALA A 517 17.63 -0.51 -9.20
C ALA A 517 18.77 -0.54 -10.25
N GLY A 518 18.63 -1.34 -11.31
CA GLY A 518 19.57 -1.44 -12.43
C GLY A 518 19.69 -0.12 -13.19
N ALA A 519 18.60 0.35 -13.79
CA ALA A 519 18.58 1.60 -14.56
C ALA A 519 19.07 2.81 -13.74
N ARG A 520 18.76 2.85 -12.45
CA ARG A 520 19.26 3.88 -11.52
C ARG A 520 20.75 3.81 -11.21
N ARG A 521 21.43 2.67 -11.37
CA ARG A 521 22.90 2.59 -11.23
C ARG A 521 23.62 3.14 -12.45
N GLU A 522 23.00 3.03 -13.62
CA GLU A 522 23.55 3.49 -14.90
C GLU A 522 23.35 4.99 -15.10
N GLY A 523 22.27 5.58 -14.56
CA GLY A 523 21.96 7.02 -14.69
C GLY A 523 22.27 7.94 -13.50
N ALA A 524 22.79 7.45 -12.36
CA ALA A 524 22.87 8.26 -11.14
C ALA A 524 23.97 9.36 -11.15
N GLY A 525 23.54 10.62 -11.19
CA GLY A 525 24.40 11.78 -10.91
C GLY A 525 24.69 12.00 -9.42
N HIS A 526 25.68 12.83 -9.11
CA HIS A 526 26.18 13.06 -7.74
C HIS A 526 25.10 13.52 -6.74
N ARG A 527 24.09 14.29 -7.18
CA ARG A 527 22.98 14.75 -6.32
C ARG A 527 22.07 13.62 -5.84
N ASP A 528 21.83 12.59 -6.66
CA ASP A 528 21.02 11.43 -6.25
C ASP A 528 21.72 10.63 -5.15
N LEU A 529 23.04 10.50 -5.23
CA LEU A 529 23.85 9.82 -4.23
C LEU A 529 23.74 10.48 -2.84
N LEU A 530 23.71 11.81 -2.79
CA LEU A 530 23.51 12.57 -1.54
C LEU A 530 22.11 12.34 -0.95
N ARG A 531 21.05 12.55 -1.74
CA ARG A 531 19.66 12.33 -1.24
C ARG A 531 19.43 10.88 -0.79
N ARG A 532 20.11 9.89 -1.41
CA ARG A 532 20.10 8.48 -0.95
C ARG A 532 20.75 8.29 0.41
N HIS A 533 21.89 8.93 0.67
CA HIS A 533 22.56 8.85 1.97
C HIS A 533 21.69 9.44 3.10
N GLU A 534 21.05 10.58 2.85
CA GLU A 534 20.15 11.24 3.81
C GLU A 534 18.90 10.40 4.09
N ARG A 535 18.24 9.88 3.04
CA ARG A 535 17.08 8.97 3.19
C ARG A 535 17.43 7.68 3.92
N ARG A 536 18.62 7.11 3.71
CA ARG A 536 19.14 5.96 4.48
C ARG A 536 19.49 6.35 5.93
N ALA A 537 20.02 7.54 6.17
CA ALA A 537 20.33 8.03 7.52
C ALA A 537 19.07 8.24 8.36
N LEU A 538 17.99 8.79 7.78
CA LEU A 538 16.69 8.93 8.43
C LEU A 538 16.10 7.57 8.82
N ARG A 539 16.02 6.61 7.89
CA ARG A 539 15.50 5.26 8.21
C ARG A 539 16.37 4.50 9.21
N ARG A 540 17.70 4.71 9.20
CA ARG A 540 18.62 4.14 10.20
C ARG A 540 18.51 4.79 11.58
N ARG A 541 17.96 6.00 11.71
CA ARG A 541 17.57 6.56 13.01
C ARG A 541 16.26 5.92 13.47
N ALA A 542 15.25 5.87 12.60
CA ALA A 542 13.94 5.27 12.90
C ALA A 542 14.00 3.78 13.29
N GLY A 543 14.87 3.00 12.64
CA GLY A 543 15.10 1.59 13.00
C GLY A 543 15.95 1.37 14.26
N ARG A 544 16.51 2.42 14.87
CA ARG A 544 17.40 2.33 16.05
C ARG A 544 16.79 3.05 17.23
N GLY A 545 15.71 2.45 17.78
CA GLY A 545 15.12 2.86 19.05
C GLY A 545 16.12 2.71 20.20
N GLY A 546 16.78 3.81 20.56
CA GLY A 546 17.71 3.89 21.68
C GLY A 546 17.99 5.35 22.02
N GLU A 547 17.81 5.72 23.28
CA GLU A 547 17.98 7.11 23.72
C GLU A 547 19.41 7.63 23.46
N PRO A 548 19.58 8.93 23.15
CA PRO A 548 20.87 9.57 23.32
C PRO A 548 21.22 9.54 24.81
N ARG A 549 22.21 8.72 25.19
CA ARG A 549 22.66 8.62 26.60
C ARG A 549 22.99 10.00 27.15
N LEU A 550 22.16 10.49 28.06
CA LEU A 550 22.47 11.65 28.89
C LEU A 550 23.52 11.23 29.91
N GLU A 551 24.75 11.74 29.74
CA GLU A 551 25.81 11.64 30.75
C GLU A 551 25.28 12.14 32.11
N PRO A 552 25.38 11.35 33.20
CA PRO A 552 24.87 11.77 34.50
C PRO A 552 25.54 13.05 35.00
N GLY A 553 24.74 14.10 35.20
CA GLY A 553 25.23 15.42 35.60
C GLY A 553 25.82 15.44 37.01
N GLY A 554 27.14 15.31 37.13
CA GLY A 554 27.88 15.59 38.36
C GLY A 554 27.73 17.05 38.80
N PRO A 555 27.65 17.35 40.11
CA PRO A 555 27.32 18.68 40.61
C PRO A 555 28.44 19.70 40.36
N ALA A 556 28.07 20.89 39.87
CA ALA A 556 29.03 21.92 39.49
C ALA A 556 29.34 22.92 40.63
N ARG A 557 30.63 23.16 40.91
CA ARG A 557 31.26 24.41 41.40
C ARG A 557 32.74 24.18 41.79
N PRO A 558 33.62 25.20 41.83
CA PRO A 558 33.66 26.41 41.01
C PRO A 558 35.05 26.67 40.38
N LEU A 559 35.15 27.64 39.46
CA LEU A 559 36.41 28.07 38.83
C LEU A 559 37.38 28.75 39.83
N ARG A 560 38.67 28.38 39.77
CA ARG A 560 39.81 29.27 40.09
C ARG A 560 40.90 29.19 39.00
N ARG A 561 41.77 30.21 38.96
CA ARG A 561 42.71 30.53 37.86
C ARG A 561 44.16 30.57 38.35
N ARG A 562 45.10 30.25 37.43
CA ARG A 562 46.55 30.58 37.41
C ARG A 562 47.46 29.83 38.42
N GLY A 563 48.76 29.83 38.11
CA GLY A 563 49.81 28.96 38.68
C GLY A 563 50.02 27.74 37.77
N ALA A 564 51.08 27.53 36.98
CA ALA A 564 52.48 27.99 37.01
C ALA A 564 53.30 27.41 38.18
N GLY A 565 54.32 26.59 37.88
CA GLY A 565 55.21 26.00 38.87
C GLY A 565 55.70 24.60 38.48
N ALA A 566 56.99 24.36 38.65
CA ALA A 566 57.74 23.16 38.27
C ALA A 566 57.49 21.91 39.14
N GLY A 567 58.17 20.81 38.81
CA GLY A 567 59.03 20.20 39.85
C GLY A 567 58.92 18.71 40.16
N LEU A 568 59.51 17.87 39.29
CA LEU A 568 60.42 16.75 39.62
C LEU A 568 59.98 15.57 40.53
N ALA A 569 60.72 14.46 40.37
CA ALA A 569 60.89 13.33 41.30
C ALA A 569 59.66 12.40 41.56
N ARG A 570 59.85 11.10 41.87
CA ARG A 570 60.81 10.08 41.39
C ARG A 570 60.24 8.69 41.76
N ALA A 571 60.57 7.64 41.01
CA ALA A 571 60.30 6.24 41.43
C ALA A 571 61.35 5.77 42.47
N PRO A 572 61.12 4.65 43.20
CA PRO A 572 61.35 3.31 42.63
C PRO A 572 60.34 2.22 43.09
N GLY A 573 60.43 1.00 42.53
CA GLY A 573 59.63 -0.16 42.99
C GLY A 573 59.42 -1.28 41.96
N GLN A 574 60.48 -2.02 41.60
CA GLN A 574 60.43 -3.29 40.83
C GLN A 574 60.73 -4.48 41.81
N PRO A 575 60.50 -5.78 41.47
CA PRO A 575 60.86 -6.39 40.17
C PRO A 575 60.02 -7.59 39.65
N ALA A 576 60.54 -8.16 38.54
CA ALA A 576 60.42 -9.55 38.05
C ALA A 576 59.22 -9.95 37.15
N ALA A 577 59.52 -10.85 36.21
CA ALA A 577 58.66 -11.46 35.18
C ALA A 577 59.03 -13.00 35.10
N PRO A 578 58.97 -13.81 33.98
CA PRO A 578 59.10 -13.46 32.54
C PRO A 578 58.30 -14.28 31.47
N GLY A 579 58.19 -13.69 30.27
CA GLY A 579 58.16 -14.39 28.96
C GLY A 579 56.78 -14.82 28.41
N ARG A 580 56.59 -15.09 27.10
CA ARG A 580 57.34 -14.85 25.83
C ARG A 580 56.30 -14.76 24.70
N GLY A 581 56.46 -14.11 23.53
CA GLY A 581 57.48 -13.22 22.96
C GLY A 581 57.31 -13.08 21.42
N ALA A 582 57.98 -12.10 20.77
CA ALA A 582 58.18 -11.91 19.31
C ALA A 582 56.96 -11.61 18.39
N ALA A 583 57.06 -10.90 17.24
CA ALA A 583 58.05 -9.93 16.73
C ALA A 583 57.54 -9.14 15.48
N GLY A 584 58.11 -7.93 15.24
CA GLY A 584 58.15 -7.19 13.95
C GLY A 584 57.41 -5.83 13.97
N ALA A 585 57.97 -4.63 13.71
CA ALA A 585 59.03 -4.13 12.81
C ALA A 585 58.69 -4.30 11.30
N ALA A 586 58.77 -3.29 10.41
CA ALA A 586 59.13 -1.86 10.47
C ALA A 586 58.31 -1.08 9.37
N ALA A 587 58.53 0.17 8.90
CA ALA A 587 59.61 1.18 9.01
C ALA A 587 59.03 2.62 8.81
N SER A 588 59.77 3.57 8.19
CA SER A 588 59.41 5.01 8.08
C SER A 588 59.95 5.74 6.83
N GLY A 589 59.28 6.83 6.39
CA GLY A 589 59.86 7.91 5.55
C GLY A 589 59.07 8.25 4.26
N ALA A 590 59.37 9.30 3.49
CA ALA A 590 60.06 10.58 3.73
C ALA A 590 60.01 11.46 2.45
N GLY A 591 60.08 12.81 2.57
CA GLY A 591 60.03 13.77 1.43
C GLY A 591 58.60 14.06 0.91
N GLY A 592 58.28 15.16 0.23
CA GLY A 592 59.05 16.28 -0.35
C GLY A 592 58.47 16.62 -1.74
N SER A 593 58.33 17.87 -2.22
CA SER A 593 58.72 19.19 -1.71
C SER A 593 58.03 20.32 -2.54
N ARG A 594 58.06 21.59 -2.06
CA ARG A 594 58.17 22.88 -2.84
C ARG A 594 57.10 23.18 -3.95
N ARG A 595 56.60 24.41 -4.20
CA ARG A 595 57.22 25.77 -4.11
C ARG A 595 56.19 26.91 -4.41
N ARG A 596 56.50 28.16 -3.96
CA ARG A 596 55.95 29.50 -4.40
C ARG A 596 54.49 29.81 -3.96
N ARG A 597 54.17 30.92 -3.25
CA ARG A 597 54.23 32.40 -3.56
C ARG A 597 53.15 32.80 -4.61
N SER A 598 52.33 33.86 -4.45
CA SER A 598 52.54 35.13 -3.73
C SER A 598 51.27 35.94 -3.32
N HIS A 599 51.37 36.64 -2.17
CA HIS A 599 50.95 38.02 -1.81
C HIS A 599 49.70 38.76 -2.38
N GLY A 600 48.99 39.50 -1.49
CA GLY A 600 48.90 40.98 -1.64
C GLY A 600 47.61 41.81 -1.37
N ARG A 601 47.32 42.18 -0.09
CA ARG A 601 46.57 43.41 0.36
C ARG A 601 45.07 43.52 -0.10
N ALA A 602 44.18 44.42 0.38
CA ALA A 602 44.20 45.54 1.35
C ALA A 602 42.85 45.67 2.16
N ARG A 603 42.75 46.69 3.03
CA ARG A 603 41.54 47.22 3.76
C ARG A 603 41.06 48.54 3.05
N PRO A 604 40.00 49.34 3.44
CA PRO A 604 39.35 49.48 4.78
C PRO A 604 37.84 49.91 4.91
N HIS A 605 37.37 49.94 6.18
CA HIS A 605 36.37 50.82 6.86
C HIS A 605 35.13 51.46 6.17
N ARG A 606 33.97 51.38 6.87
CA ARG A 606 33.36 52.53 7.62
C ARG A 606 32.22 52.12 8.60
N ARG A 607 31.76 53.11 9.41
CA ARG A 607 30.65 53.15 10.41
C ARG A 607 29.86 54.46 10.14
N PRO A 608 28.57 54.65 10.52
CA PRO A 608 28.06 54.76 11.92
C PRO A 608 26.84 53.83 12.19
N ALA A 609 26.27 53.62 13.39
CA ALA A 609 26.26 54.27 14.72
C ALA A 609 25.11 55.28 15.00
N GLY A 610 24.13 54.85 15.80
CA GLY A 610 23.02 55.62 16.37
C GLY A 610 22.44 54.92 17.62
N ARG A 611 21.93 55.68 18.59
CA ARG A 611 21.49 55.28 19.96
C ARG A 611 20.62 56.43 20.53
N PRO A 612 19.96 56.28 21.71
CA PRO A 612 19.38 55.10 22.37
C PRO A 612 17.89 55.37 22.77
N VAL A 613 17.28 54.55 23.65
CA VAL A 613 16.57 54.94 24.91
C VAL A 613 15.69 53.78 25.44
N HIS A 614 15.36 53.87 26.73
CA HIS A 614 14.69 52.93 27.65
C HIS A 614 13.38 52.29 27.11
N ARG A 615 13.08 51.01 27.41
CA ARG A 615 12.77 50.35 28.71
C ARG A 615 11.41 50.81 29.29
N GLU A 616 10.36 49.98 29.14
CA GLU A 616 9.60 49.35 30.24
C GLU A 616 8.38 48.55 29.72
N GLY A 617 7.70 47.85 30.64
CA GLY A 617 6.49 47.02 30.50
C GLY A 617 6.12 46.49 31.90
N PRO A 618 5.19 45.52 32.09
CA PRO A 618 4.28 44.87 31.16
C PRO A 618 2.80 45.17 31.54
N LEU A 619 2.00 44.14 31.92
CA LEU A 619 0.56 44.10 32.30
C LEU A 619 -0.39 43.90 31.08
N LEU A 620 -1.16 42.80 30.98
CA LEU A 620 -2.29 42.28 31.81
C LEU A 620 -3.60 43.07 31.63
N GLY A 621 -4.65 42.39 31.14
CA GLY A 621 -6.00 42.95 31.03
C GLY A 621 -6.90 42.23 30.01
N ASP A 622 -7.48 41.07 30.39
CA ASP A 622 -8.65 40.48 29.73
C ASP A 622 -9.92 40.92 30.48
N PRO A 623 -11.01 41.32 29.77
CA PRO A 623 -12.34 40.99 30.28
C PRO A 623 -13.36 40.58 29.19
N GLN A 624 -14.36 39.82 29.64
CA GLN A 624 -15.36 39.14 28.82
C GLN A 624 -16.60 39.99 28.47
N ALA A 625 -17.14 39.75 27.27
CA ALA A 625 -18.55 39.65 26.86
C ALA A 625 -19.65 40.60 27.44
N ALA A 626 -20.35 41.34 26.54
CA ALA A 626 -21.82 41.54 26.60
C ALA A 626 -22.45 42.15 25.31
N GLY A 627 -23.61 41.64 24.87
CA GLY A 627 -24.83 42.46 24.71
C GLY A 627 -25.23 43.15 23.37
N ARG A 628 -26.15 42.49 22.62
CA ARG A 628 -27.40 43.04 21.98
C ARG A 628 -27.37 44.09 20.82
N CYS A 629 -28.19 43.82 19.79
CA CYS A 629 -28.74 44.80 18.82
C CYS A 629 -29.88 45.66 19.45
N PRO A 630 -30.36 46.78 18.84
CA PRO A 630 -31.48 46.76 17.86
C PRO A 630 -31.45 47.96 16.83
N PRO A 631 -32.57 48.53 16.28
CA PRO A 631 -33.47 48.02 15.22
C PRO A 631 -33.79 49.05 14.07
N HIS A 632 -34.71 48.68 13.14
CA HIS A 632 -35.76 49.49 12.43
C HIS A 632 -35.91 49.09 10.93
N ARG A 633 -37.07 49.17 10.24
CA ARG A 633 -38.52 49.05 10.58
C ARG A 633 -39.30 48.74 9.25
N GLY A 634 -40.55 48.23 9.32
CA GLY A 634 -41.41 47.91 8.15
C GLY A 634 -42.16 49.13 7.54
N PRO A 635 -43.26 48.95 6.74
CA PRO A 635 -44.36 47.99 7.02
C PRO A 635 -45.01 47.25 5.82
N HIS A 636 -45.97 46.36 6.18
CA HIS A 636 -47.01 45.69 5.35
C HIS A 636 -48.31 46.58 5.28
N PRO A 637 -49.42 46.28 4.54
CA PRO A 637 -50.10 44.96 4.44
C PRO A 637 -50.85 44.62 3.12
N GLY A 638 -51.53 43.45 3.07
CA GLY A 638 -52.57 43.15 2.07
C GLY A 638 -52.83 41.66 1.78
N GLN A 639 -54.00 41.15 2.17
CA GLN A 639 -54.64 39.88 1.74
C GLN A 639 -56.16 40.14 1.66
N PRO A 640 -56.97 39.44 0.83
CA PRO A 640 -57.36 38.05 1.14
C PRO A 640 -57.82 37.14 -0.04
N ALA A 641 -58.24 35.92 0.34
CA ALA A 641 -59.37 35.13 -0.20
C ALA A 641 -59.21 34.12 -1.39
N ASP A 642 -59.63 32.88 -1.07
CA ASP A 642 -60.45 31.92 -1.83
C ASP A 642 -59.95 31.04 -3.01
N ARG A 643 -60.70 29.93 -3.16
CA ARG A 643 -60.63 28.79 -4.11
C ARG A 643 -62.07 28.59 -4.69
N PRO A 644 -62.46 27.50 -5.41
CA PRO A 644 -61.72 26.39 -6.05
C PRO A 644 -62.19 26.10 -7.52
N HIS A 645 -62.02 24.84 -7.97
CA HIS A 645 -62.43 24.19 -9.24
C HIS A 645 -61.42 24.25 -10.41
N GLY A 646 -61.35 23.26 -11.32
CA GLY A 646 -62.22 22.07 -11.53
C GLY A 646 -61.46 20.80 -11.99
N ALA A 647 -62.19 19.78 -12.45
CA ALA A 647 -61.67 18.40 -12.52
C ALA A 647 -61.55 17.77 -13.92
N ALA A 648 -60.42 17.05 -14.12
CA ALA A 648 -60.28 15.74 -14.80
C ALA A 648 -60.67 15.53 -16.28
N ARG A 649 -60.19 14.38 -16.81
CA ARG A 649 -60.26 13.84 -18.20
C ARG A 649 -59.21 14.44 -19.17
N GLY A 650 -58.65 13.70 -20.14
CA GLY A 650 -58.65 12.24 -20.32
C GLY A 650 -58.49 11.76 -21.78
N ARG A 651 -57.67 10.70 -21.99
CA ARG A 651 -57.50 9.86 -23.21
C ARG A 651 -56.72 10.42 -24.43
N ALA A 652 -55.52 9.88 -24.61
CA ALA A 652 -55.03 9.10 -25.77
C ALA A 652 -55.26 9.54 -27.24
N GLY A 653 -54.17 9.56 -28.01
CA GLY A 653 -54.09 8.87 -29.31
C GLY A 653 -53.53 9.68 -30.51
N GLY A 654 -52.81 8.99 -31.41
CA GLY A 654 -52.81 9.37 -32.83
C GLY A 654 -51.50 9.88 -33.47
N LEU A 655 -50.67 8.93 -33.91
CA LEU A 655 -49.76 8.99 -35.07
C LEU A 655 -50.03 10.10 -36.13
N ARG A 656 -48.96 10.74 -36.64
CA ARG A 656 -48.63 10.72 -38.09
C ARG A 656 -47.21 11.24 -38.42
N ARG A 657 -46.70 10.80 -39.58
CA ARG A 657 -45.44 11.22 -40.23
C ARG A 657 -45.75 12.11 -41.45
N PRO A 658 -44.82 12.98 -41.87
CA PRO A 658 -44.52 13.20 -43.31
C PRO A 658 -43.31 12.38 -43.81
N HIS A 659 -43.02 12.46 -45.11
CA HIS A 659 -42.40 11.32 -45.82
C HIS A 659 -41.68 11.75 -47.13
N ARG A 660 -40.51 11.13 -47.43
CA ARG A 660 -39.79 11.14 -48.75
C ARG A 660 -39.00 12.45 -49.02
N SER A 661 -38.03 12.51 -49.95
CA SER A 661 -37.71 11.65 -51.11
C SER A 661 -36.22 11.24 -51.25
N ARG A 662 -35.82 10.63 -52.38
CA ARG A 662 -34.56 9.91 -52.63
C ARG A 662 -33.76 10.50 -53.80
N ALA A 663 -32.45 10.25 -53.83
CA ALA A 663 -31.67 10.01 -55.06
C ALA A 663 -30.52 8.99 -54.80
N HIS A 664 -30.04 8.31 -55.85
CA HIS A 664 -28.83 7.45 -55.86
C HIS A 664 -27.67 8.21 -56.58
N VAL A 665 -26.40 7.79 -56.70
CA VAL A 665 -25.69 6.48 -56.73
C VAL A 665 -24.24 6.69 -56.19
N GLY A 666 -23.50 5.76 -55.56
CA GLY A 666 -23.78 4.37 -55.15
C GLY A 666 -22.75 3.33 -55.65
N ARG A 667 -21.69 3.01 -54.89
CA ARG A 667 -20.75 1.89 -55.19
C ARG A 667 -20.45 0.97 -53.99
N GLY A 668 -20.74 -0.32 -54.19
CA GLY A 668 -20.27 -1.55 -53.52
C GLY A 668 -19.57 -1.53 -52.14
N PRO A 669 -20.25 -2.02 -51.08
CA PRO A 669 -19.65 -2.37 -49.78
C PRO A 669 -19.46 -3.90 -49.56
N LEU A 670 -18.52 -4.29 -48.70
CA LEU A 670 -18.43 -5.62 -48.05
C LEU A 670 -17.79 -5.46 -46.64
N PRO A 671 -18.05 -6.37 -45.67
CA PRO A 671 -18.90 -5.94 -44.56
C PRO A 671 -18.39 -6.27 -43.14
N ALA A 672 -19.07 -5.70 -42.15
CA ALA A 672 -19.00 -6.14 -40.76
C ALA A 672 -19.88 -7.37 -40.47
N ALA A 673 -19.55 -8.12 -39.42
CA ALA A 673 -20.49 -9.04 -38.76
C ALA A 673 -20.14 -9.23 -37.27
N ARG A 674 -21.09 -8.91 -36.37
CA ARG A 674 -21.10 -9.42 -34.98
C ARG A 674 -21.69 -10.84 -34.99
N LEU A 675 -21.31 -11.69 -34.03
CA LEU A 675 -21.83 -13.06 -33.89
C LEU A 675 -22.15 -13.41 -32.43
N ASP A 676 -23.43 -13.61 -32.13
CA ASP A 676 -24.01 -14.56 -31.15
C ASP A 676 -25.56 -14.54 -31.32
N PRO A 677 -26.37 -15.51 -30.85
CA PRO A 677 -26.10 -16.89 -30.40
C PRO A 677 -26.86 -17.95 -31.24
N GLY A 678 -26.93 -19.23 -30.81
CA GLY A 678 -28.15 -20.01 -31.15
C GLY A 678 -28.17 -21.56 -31.16
N ARG A 679 -27.04 -22.26 -31.29
CA ARG A 679 -26.77 -23.70 -30.95
C ARG A 679 -27.86 -24.82 -31.14
N ARG A 680 -27.41 -26.01 -31.60
CA ARG A 680 -28.04 -27.38 -31.61
C ARG A 680 -28.78 -27.76 -32.91
N GLY A 681 -28.81 -29.04 -33.34
CA GLY A 681 -28.17 -30.27 -32.82
C GLY A 681 -28.95 -31.55 -33.21
N ARG A 682 -28.48 -32.75 -32.81
CA ARG A 682 -29.25 -34.02 -32.78
C ARG A 682 -28.52 -35.08 -31.92
N GLY A 683 -29.28 -36.01 -31.32
CA GLY A 683 -28.77 -37.27 -30.71
C GLY A 683 -28.98 -38.46 -31.66
N VAL A 684 -29.28 -39.70 -31.23
CA VAL A 684 -29.65 -40.27 -29.91
C VAL A 684 -29.38 -41.79 -29.98
N LEU A 685 -29.02 -42.49 -28.88
CA LEU A 685 -29.57 -43.83 -28.54
C LEU A 685 -29.16 -44.36 -27.14
N ARG A 686 -30.17 -44.96 -26.50
CA ARG A 686 -30.28 -46.06 -25.49
C ARG A 686 -29.03 -46.86 -25.03
N GLN A 687 -29.02 -47.54 -23.86
CA GLN A 687 -29.87 -47.61 -22.64
C GLN A 687 -29.25 -48.62 -21.61
N VAL A 688 -29.88 -48.76 -20.42
CA VAL A 688 -29.71 -49.84 -19.40
C VAL A 688 -28.58 -49.63 -18.37
N GLY A 689 -28.77 -50.21 -17.18
CA GLY A 689 -28.00 -50.02 -15.96
C GLY A 689 -27.42 -51.32 -15.34
N PRO A 690 -27.36 -51.47 -14.00
CA PRO A 690 -26.37 -52.31 -13.32
C PRO A 690 -26.90 -53.63 -12.72
N ALA A 691 -25.96 -54.53 -12.35
CA ALA A 691 -25.88 -55.34 -11.11
C ALA A 691 -25.18 -56.72 -11.32
N ASP A 692 -24.70 -57.28 -10.21
CA ASP A 692 -24.35 -58.69 -9.93
C ASP A 692 -23.14 -59.38 -10.64
N GLY A 693 -22.59 -60.39 -9.93
CA GLY A 693 -21.52 -61.32 -10.37
C GLY A 693 -22.09 -62.73 -10.69
N PRO A 694 -21.35 -63.86 -10.53
CA PRO A 694 -20.08 -64.05 -9.80
C PRO A 694 -19.06 -65.01 -10.51
N ALA A 695 -18.17 -65.64 -9.71
CA ALA A 695 -17.33 -66.83 -9.97
C ALA A 695 -16.00 -66.66 -10.75
N VAL A 696 -14.95 -67.36 -10.29
CA VAL A 696 -13.53 -67.03 -10.51
C VAL A 696 -12.62 -68.27 -10.57
N PRO A 697 -12.11 -68.62 -11.78
CA PRO A 697 -10.87 -69.40 -12.01
C PRO A 697 -9.62 -69.06 -11.14
N GLY A 698 -8.41 -69.62 -11.32
CA GLY A 698 -7.97 -70.64 -12.27
C GLY A 698 -6.55 -71.22 -12.03
N ARG A 699 -5.87 -70.93 -10.89
CA ARG A 699 -4.47 -71.33 -10.55
C ARG A 699 -3.41 -70.52 -11.36
N SER A 700 -2.13 -70.39 -10.99
CA SER A 700 -1.27 -70.89 -9.89
C SER A 700 -0.17 -69.83 -9.57
N GLY A 701 0.65 -69.88 -8.50
CA GLY A 701 0.64 -70.68 -7.28
C GLY A 701 2.05 -70.89 -6.67
N HIS A 702 2.26 -70.55 -5.38
CA HIS A 702 3.25 -71.16 -4.45
C HIS A 702 3.00 -70.69 -2.99
N ARG A 703 3.58 -71.36 -1.98
CA ARG A 703 3.29 -71.15 -0.53
C ARG A 703 4.50 -71.41 0.39
N PRO A 704 4.44 -71.01 1.70
CA PRO A 704 5.56 -71.01 2.66
C PRO A 704 5.49 -72.21 3.64
N PRO A 705 6.16 -72.14 4.82
CA PRO A 705 5.44 -72.48 6.07
C PRO A 705 5.83 -71.66 7.34
N GLY A 706 5.05 -71.86 8.43
CA GLY A 706 5.35 -71.43 9.83
C GLY A 706 4.52 -70.24 10.34
N ARG A 707 3.29 -70.31 10.89
CA ARG A 707 2.59 -71.18 11.89
C ARG A 707 2.80 -70.80 13.37
N GLY A 708 1.72 -70.31 14.02
CA GLY A 708 1.55 -70.17 15.48
C GLY A 708 0.12 -69.69 15.82
N ARG A 709 -0.56 -70.34 16.78
CA ARG A 709 -1.97 -70.14 17.23
C ARG A 709 -2.26 -71.11 18.40
N PRO A 710 -3.40 -71.03 19.13
CA PRO A 710 -4.25 -69.89 19.53
C PRO A 710 -4.57 -69.92 21.07
N LEU A 711 -5.49 -69.09 21.59
CA LEU A 711 -6.76 -69.56 22.23
C LEU A 711 -7.56 -68.49 23.01
N ARG A 712 -8.89 -68.65 22.91
CA ARG A 712 -9.99 -68.28 23.84
C ARG A 712 -10.21 -66.82 24.29
N ALA A 713 -11.48 -66.57 24.61
CA ALA A 713 -12.03 -65.35 25.16
C ALA A 713 -12.86 -65.69 26.42
N LEU A 714 -13.17 -64.68 27.24
CA LEU A 714 -14.31 -64.67 28.15
C LEU A 714 -14.86 -63.23 28.26
N ARG A 715 -16.03 -63.08 28.91
CA ARG A 715 -16.92 -61.91 28.78
C ARG A 715 -17.69 -61.71 30.09
N THR A 716 -18.10 -60.47 30.41
CA THR A 716 -18.82 -60.06 31.63
C THR A 716 -17.98 -60.16 32.93
N ALA A 717 -18.30 -59.52 34.07
CA ALA A 717 -19.48 -58.71 34.43
C ALA A 717 -19.07 -57.37 35.12
N ALA A 718 -19.92 -56.77 35.96
CA ALA A 718 -19.81 -55.38 36.41
C ALA A 718 -19.98 -55.17 37.94
N ALA A 719 -19.64 -53.95 38.38
CA ALA A 719 -20.04 -53.24 39.61
C ALA A 719 -19.55 -53.73 41.00
N ALA A 720 -18.85 -52.84 41.72
CA ALA A 720 -18.87 -52.74 43.19
C ALA A 720 -18.23 -51.40 43.69
N GLU A 721 -19.06 -50.53 44.27
CA GLU A 721 -18.74 -49.61 45.39
C GLU A 721 -19.65 -50.07 46.56
N PRO A 722 -19.42 -49.78 47.88
CA PRO A 722 -19.04 -48.45 48.39
C PRO A 722 -18.29 -48.32 49.75
N ARG A 723 -17.67 -47.13 50.00
CA ARG A 723 -17.57 -46.43 51.32
C ARG A 723 -16.83 -47.14 52.51
N PRO A 724 -16.67 -46.51 53.72
CA PRO A 724 -16.96 -45.13 54.16
C PRO A 724 -15.72 -44.34 54.68
N ALA A 725 -15.95 -43.15 55.23
CA ALA A 725 -14.99 -42.32 55.97
C ALA A 725 -15.41 -42.16 57.45
N PRO A 726 -14.60 -41.50 58.29
CA PRO A 726 -15.14 -40.46 59.16
C PRO A 726 -14.33 -39.15 59.07
N GLY A 727 -14.98 -38.00 59.29
CA GLY A 727 -14.34 -36.67 59.37
C GLY A 727 -14.79 -35.89 60.61
N VAL A 728 -14.51 -34.58 60.69
CA VAL A 728 -15.03 -33.68 61.74
C VAL A 728 -15.41 -32.29 61.21
N GLN A 729 -16.70 -31.99 61.39
CA GLN A 729 -17.46 -30.73 61.56
C GLN A 729 -16.87 -29.33 61.24
N LEU A 730 -17.49 -28.67 60.25
CA LEU A 730 -18.37 -27.49 60.36
C LEU A 730 -18.09 -26.34 61.36
N GLN A 731 -18.13 -25.09 60.86
CA GLN A 731 -18.93 -23.99 61.45
C GLN A 731 -19.25 -22.85 60.43
N ARG A 732 -20.34 -22.11 60.68
CA ARG A 732 -20.92 -20.96 59.92
C ARG A 732 -22.16 -20.46 60.68
N PRO A 733 -22.68 -19.24 60.44
CA PRO A 733 -22.09 -17.88 60.53
C PRO A 733 -22.84 -17.02 61.59
N GLU A 734 -22.57 -15.70 61.72
CA GLU A 734 -23.59 -14.61 61.74
C GLU A 734 -23.04 -13.18 62.06
N ASP A 735 -23.74 -12.19 61.48
CA ASP A 735 -23.96 -10.76 61.77
C ASP A 735 -22.99 -9.81 62.53
N GLY A 736 -22.85 -8.61 61.96
CA GLY A 736 -22.29 -7.39 62.58
C GLY A 736 -22.41 -6.13 61.69
N ARG A 737 -23.02 -5.05 62.19
CA ARG A 737 -23.31 -3.75 61.50
C ARG A 737 -22.51 -2.59 62.14
N PRO A 738 -22.60 -1.31 61.69
CA PRO A 738 -22.52 -0.74 60.33
C PRO A 738 -21.66 0.57 60.26
N GLY A 739 -21.55 1.20 59.08
CA GLY A 739 -21.37 2.67 58.95
C GLY A 739 -20.52 3.14 57.75
N ALA A 740 -20.63 4.37 57.25
CA ALA A 740 -21.73 5.36 57.35
C ALA A 740 -21.55 6.47 56.27
N GLY A 741 -22.65 6.88 55.62
CA GLY A 741 -22.70 8.03 54.69
C GLY A 741 -22.19 7.77 53.25
N GLY A 742 -22.78 8.35 52.20
CA GLY A 742 -24.06 9.07 52.14
C GLY A 742 -24.20 9.97 50.90
N ILE A 743 -25.45 10.24 50.49
CA ILE A 743 -25.89 11.35 49.60
C ILE A 743 -25.41 11.24 48.12
N ALA A 744 -26.25 11.34 47.09
CA ALA A 744 -27.71 11.27 46.99
C ALA A 744 -28.13 10.97 45.54
N ALA A 745 -29.40 10.61 45.35
CA ALA A 745 -30.11 10.73 44.08
C ALA A 745 -31.32 11.66 44.25
N PRO A 746 -31.78 12.35 43.19
CA PRO A 746 -33.16 12.80 43.09
C PRO A 746 -33.95 11.93 42.09
N ALA A 747 -35.24 11.71 42.35
CA ALA A 747 -36.11 10.89 41.49
C ALA A 747 -37.52 11.49 41.34
N ALA A 748 -38.08 11.32 40.14
CA ALA A 748 -39.50 11.48 39.74
C ALA A 748 -40.16 12.89 39.82
N GLY A 749 -41.12 13.15 38.91
CA GLY A 749 -41.79 14.46 38.74
C GLY A 749 -43.30 14.40 38.44
N ARG A 750 -43.72 13.73 37.35
CA ARG A 750 -45.12 13.43 36.88
C ARG A 750 -45.93 14.49 36.09
N ALA A 751 -46.99 13.95 35.44
CA ALA A 751 -48.22 14.54 34.89
C ALA A 751 -48.12 15.37 33.58
N ASP A 752 -49.06 15.30 32.63
CA ASP A 752 -50.13 14.32 32.29
C ASP A 752 -50.59 14.56 30.82
N GLY A 753 -51.33 13.69 30.12
CA GLY A 753 -51.84 12.35 30.43
C GLY A 753 -52.86 11.82 29.39
N GLY A 754 -53.04 10.49 29.33
CA GLY A 754 -54.07 9.78 28.53
C GLY A 754 -53.73 9.54 27.04
N ARG A 755 -54.12 8.44 26.38
CA ARG A 755 -54.89 7.20 26.73
C ARG A 755 -54.33 6.05 25.81
N SER A 756 -54.70 4.76 25.81
CA SER A 756 -55.87 3.96 26.26
C SER A 756 -55.44 2.49 26.57
N LEU A 757 -56.41 1.56 26.70
CA LEU A 757 -56.26 0.09 26.83
C LEU A 757 -57.27 -0.62 25.87
N PRO A 758 -57.34 -1.97 25.72
CA PRO A 758 -56.50 -3.07 26.26
C PRO A 758 -55.96 -4.06 25.17
N GLY A 759 -55.33 -5.18 25.60
CA GLY A 759 -55.03 -6.38 24.78
C GLY A 759 -56.18 -7.42 24.74
N PRO A 760 -55.95 -8.75 24.58
CA PRO A 760 -54.70 -9.49 24.87
C PRO A 760 -54.33 -10.73 23.98
N ALA A 761 -53.19 -11.35 24.34
CA ALA A 761 -52.91 -12.81 24.35
C ALA A 761 -52.47 -13.64 23.09
N ARG A 762 -51.20 -14.10 23.16
CA ARG A 762 -50.68 -15.47 22.88
C ARG A 762 -50.75 -16.08 21.45
N GLY A 763 -49.57 -16.40 20.88
CA GLY A 763 -49.43 -17.33 19.74
C GLY A 763 -47.98 -17.74 19.40
N ARG A 764 -47.64 -19.03 19.46
CA ARG A 764 -46.31 -19.59 19.13
C ARG A 764 -45.97 -19.47 17.64
N ARG A 765 -44.69 -19.36 17.25
CA ARG A 765 -44.23 -19.54 15.86
C ARG A 765 -43.15 -20.62 15.71
N ARG A 766 -43.26 -21.43 14.66
CA ARG A 766 -42.23 -22.37 14.14
C ARG A 766 -41.83 -21.95 12.72
N ARG A 767 -40.75 -22.55 12.18
CA ARG A 767 -40.15 -22.25 10.86
C ARG A 767 -41.02 -22.70 9.67
N ALA A 768 -40.79 -22.11 8.49
CA ALA A 768 -41.34 -22.53 7.20
C ALA A 768 -40.30 -22.39 6.06
N ARG A 769 -40.57 -22.98 4.88
CA ARG A 769 -39.77 -22.92 3.62
C ARG A 769 -40.64 -22.43 2.45
N PRO A 770 -40.07 -21.86 1.36
CA PRO A 770 -40.79 -21.46 0.14
C PRO A 770 -40.91 -22.58 -0.93
N ALA A 771 -41.60 -22.28 -2.05
CA ALA A 771 -42.06 -23.21 -3.10
C ALA A 771 -41.78 -22.73 -4.56
N PRO A 772 -42.02 -23.53 -5.64
CA PRO A 772 -41.43 -23.34 -6.99
C PRO A 772 -42.38 -22.80 -8.10
N VAL A 773 -41.88 -22.76 -9.37
CA VAL A 773 -42.48 -22.09 -10.56
C VAL A 773 -42.53 -23.01 -11.82
N PRO A 774 -43.54 -22.93 -12.73
CA PRO A 774 -43.72 -23.81 -13.91
C PRO A 774 -43.29 -23.24 -15.29
N GLY A 775 -43.41 -24.04 -16.39
CA GLY A 775 -42.88 -23.76 -17.76
C GLY A 775 -43.88 -23.72 -18.94
N ARG A 776 -43.41 -23.92 -20.21
CA ARG A 776 -44.18 -23.77 -21.48
C ARG A 776 -43.82 -24.80 -22.61
N PRO A 777 -44.61 -24.97 -23.70
CA PRO A 777 -44.49 -26.09 -24.66
C PRO A 777 -44.46 -25.82 -26.20
N ARG A 778 -43.81 -26.76 -26.95
CA ARG A 778 -44.06 -27.30 -28.33
C ARG A 778 -43.97 -26.41 -29.62
N ALA A 779 -43.85 -27.09 -30.77
CA ALA A 779 -43.57 -26.60 -32.16
C ALA A 779 -44.34 -27.41 -33.24
N PRO A 780 -44.33 -27.01 -34.54
CA PRO A 780 -43.78 -27.84 -35.68
C PRO A 780 -43.25 -26.94 -36.87
N ARG A 781 -43.04 -27.27 -38.17
CA ARG A 781 -43.01 -28.48 -39.06
C ARG A 781 -42.25 -28.20 -40.41
N ALA A 782 -41.37 -29.11 -40.90
CA ALA A 782 -40.92 -29.33 -42.32
C ALA A 782 -40.27 -28.17 -43.17
N GLY A 783 -39.47 -28.38 -44.24
CA GLY A 783 -38.82 -29.60 -44.81
C GLY A 783 -38.16 -29.42 -46.22
N ARG A 784 -37.49 -30.49 -46.72
CA ARG A 784 -36.88 -30.73 -48.09
C ARG A 784 -35.40 -30.30 -48.37
N LEU A 785 -34.88 -30.73 -49.54
CA LEU A 785 -33.48 -31.03 -50.00
C LEU A 785 -33.34 -30.70 -51.53
N PRO A 786 -32.24 -30.97 -52.31
CA PRO A 786 -30.79 -31.26 -52.06
C PRO A 786 -29.80 -30.39 -52.94
N GLY A 787 -28.46 -30.63 -52.94
CA GLY A 787 -27.51 -29.72 -53.67
C GLY A 787 -26.06 -30.10 -54.13
N ARG A 788 -25.65 -31.37 -54.32
CA ARG A 788 -24.52 -31.85 -55.21
C ARG A 788 -23.08 -31.22 -55.23
N ARG A 789 -22.06 -32.11 -55.08
CA ARG A 789 -20.77 -32.25 -55.88
C ARG A 789 -19.64 -31.18 -55.69
N ARG A 790 -18.33 -31.43 -55.96
CA ARG A 790 -17.50 -32.65 -56.23
C ARG A 790 -15.97 -32.38 -56.05
N GLY A 791 -15.18 -33.43 -55.77
CA GLY A 791 -13.78 -33.59 -56.25
C GLY A 791 -12.65 -33.04 -55.38
N GLY A 792 -11.41 -33.56 -55.52
CA GLY A 792 -10.22 -32.97 -54.85
C GLY A 792 -8.88 -33.73 -54.90
N GLN A 793 -8.88 -35.07 -54.84
CA GLN A 793 -7.68 -35.95 -54.86
C GLN A 793 -6.73 -35.93 -53.62
N ARG A 794 -5.97 -37.03 -53.53
CA ARG A 794 -4.95 -37.50 -52.56
C ARG A 794 -3.67 -37.85 -53.41
N PRO A 795 -2.58 -38.55 -52.97
CA PRO A 795 -2.32 -39.30 -51.72
C PRO A 795 -0.86 -39.15 -51.12
N ALA A 796 -0.63 -39.51 -49.84
CA ALA A 796 0.10 -40.72 -49.35
C ALA A 796 1.65 -40.71 -49.40
N ALA A 797 2.41 -41.41 -48.53
CA ALA A 797 2.17 -41.97 -47.18
C ALA A 797 3.49 -42.49 -46.52
N ARG A 798 3.45 -42.81 -45.21
CA ARG A 798 4.00 -43.98 -44.45
C ARG A 798 5.17 -44.80 -45.07
N THR A 799 6.17 -45.39 -44.38
CA THR A 799 6.65 -45.56 -42.96
C THR A 799 8.06 -46.23 -43.03
N GLY A 800 8.88 -46.48 -41.99
CA GLY A 800 8.79 -46.33 -40.52
C GLY A 800 9.21 -47.62 -39.76
N CYS A 801 9.79 -47.51 -38.54
CA CYS A 801 10.38 -48.60 -37.70
C CYS A 801 11.72 -49.22 -38.22
N ARG A 802 12.65 -49.81 -37.41
CA ARG A 802 12.74 -50.06 -35.94
C ARG A 802 14.21 -50.38 -35.48
N ARG A 803 14.46 -50.33 -34.15
CA ARG A 803 15.62 -50.88 -33.37
C ARG A 803 17.00 -50.19 -33.52
N GLY A 804 17.85 -50.29 -32.48
CA GLY A 804 19.32 -50.24 -32.65
C GLY A 804 20.19 -49.43 -31.67
N GLY A 805 20.08 -49.59 -30.35
CA GLY A 805 20.72 -48.68 -29.37
C GLY A 805 22.25 -48.51 -29.39
N GLY A 806 22.71 -47.36 -28.87
CA GLY A 806 23.97 -47.27 -28.12
C GLY A 806 24.88 -46.06 -28.35
N ARG A 807 25.60 -45.70 -27.28
CA ARG A 807 26.76 -44.78 -27.17
C ARG A 807 26.48 -43.28 -27.09
N ARG A 808 27.49 -42.58 -26.51
CA ARG A 808 27.45 -41.20 -25.99
C ARG A 808 28.10 -40.24 -26.98
N PHE A 809 27.67 -38.97 -26.99
CA PHE A 809 28.43 -37.87 -27.60
C PHE A 809 28.88 -36.83 -26.55
N ARG A 810 30.13 -36.40 -26.69
CA ARG A 810 30.79 -35.26 -26.01
C ARG A 810 31.85 -34.76 -27.00
N ILE A 811 31.80 -33.50 -27.43
CA ILE A 811 32.88 -32.85 -28.19
C ILE A 811 33.08 -31.40 -27.64
N PRO A 812 34.32 -30.87 -27.56
CA PRO A 812 34.66 -29.62 -26.85
C PRO A 812 34.86 -28.39 -27.80
N PRO A 813 35.20 -27.19 -27.26
CA PRO A 813 35.34 -25.95 -28.03
C PRO A 813 36.80 -25.58 -28.45
N PRO A 814 37.00 -24.60 -29.35
CA PRO A 814 38.32 -24.06 -29.74
C PRO A 814 38.71 -22.73 -29.02
N ARG A 815 39.94 -22.24 -29.27
CA ARG A 815 40.55 -20.98 -28.76
C ARG A 815 41.08 -20.08 -29.92
N ALA A 816 41.50 -18.85 -29.59
CA ALA A 816 42.01 -17.79 -30.49
C ALA A 816 43.37 -18.10 -31.18
N ARG A 817 43.93 -17.27 -32.10
CA ARG A 817 44.62 -15.96 -31.85
C ARG A 817 45.21 -15.27 -33.12
N LEU A 818 45.58 -13.97 -33.01
CA LEU A 818 46.58 -13.18 -33.81
C LEU A 818 46.17 -12.73 -35.26
N LEU A 819 46.74 -11.72 -35.96
CA LEU A 819 48.00 -10.91 -35.82
C LEU A 819 47.99 -9.54 -36.63
N HIS A 820 48.66 -8.46 -36.14
CA HIS A 820 49.26 -7.28 -36.88
C HIS A 820 48.39 -6.28 -37.70
N ARG A 821 48.78 -5.01 -38.06
CA ARG A 821 49.97 -4.11 -37.80
C ARG A 821 49.59 -2.58 -37.84
N GLN A 822 50.57 -1.65 -37.87
CA GLN A 822 50.49 -0.19 -37.55
C GLN A 822 50.38 0.82 -38.75
N ARG A 823 49.86 2.05 -38.48
CA ARG A 823 50.26 3.44 -38.95
C ARG A 823 49.06 4.42 -38.76
N GLY A 824 49.15 5.75 -38.60
CA GLY A 824 50.28 6.67 -38.31
C GLY A 824 49.92 8.18 -38.45
N HIS A 825 50.26 9.00 -37.44
CA HIS A 825 50.52 10.47 -37.42
C HIS A 825 49.67 11.54 -38.21
N ASP A 826 49.00 12.42 -37.42
CA ASP A 826 49.22 13.90 -37.30
C ASP A 826 48.51 15.01 -38.16
N ARG A 827 48.32 16.17 -37.48
CA ARG A 827 48.26 17.61 -37.90
C ARG A 827 47.02 18.35 -38.51
N LEU A 828 46.46 19.23 -37.66
CA LEU A 828 46.28 20.71 -37.80
C LEU A 828 45.17 21.40 -38.66
N ARG A 829 44.30 22.19 -37.96
CA ARG A 829 43.75 23.57 -38.24
C ARG A 829 43.09 23.86 -39.63
N ARG A 830 41.93 24.53 -39.76
CA ARG A 830 41.52 25.87 -39.25
C ARG A 830 39.98 26.15 -39.38
N ALA A 831 39.48 27.11 -38.59
CA ALA A 831 38.41 28.11 -38.86
C ALA A 831 36.92 27.73 -39.16
N ARG A 832 36.03 28.66 -38.76
CA ARG A 832 34.54 28.75 -38.93
C ARG A 832 34.17 29.49 -40.25
N PRO A 833 32.88 29.83 -40.61
CA PRO A 833 31.56 29.64 -39.96
C PRO A 833 30.48 29.01 -40.92
N PRO A 834 29.20 29.44 -41.01
CA PRO A 834 28.09 28.89 -40.21
C PRO A 834 26.89 28.32 -41.02
N GLY A 835 26.01 27.58 -40.31
CA GLY A 835 24.72 27.07 -40.80
C GLY A 835 24.76 25.57 -41.15
N GLY A 836 23.68 24.79 -40.98
CA GLY A 836 22.38 25.08 -40.35
C GLY A 836 21.36 23.97 -40.66
N ARG A 837 20.44 23.65 -39.72
CA ARG A 837 19.49 22.49 -39.77
C ARG A 837 20.22 21.12 -39.66
N ILE A 838 19.63 19.98 -39.26
CA ILE A 838 18.32 19.63 -38.68
C ILE A 838 18.44 18.30 -37.89
N PHE A 839 17.68 18.14 -36.79
CA PHE A 839 17.38 16.89 -36.03
C PHE A 839 18.52 16.04 -35.43
N GLY A 840 18.21 15.34 -34.32
CA GLY A 840 19.11 14.34 -33.71
C GLY A 840 19.03 14.27 -32.17
N SER A 841 17.88 13.88 -31.61
CA SER A 841 17.73 13.64 -30.17
C SER A 841 18.38 12.30 -29.76
N PRO A 842 19.07 12.23 -28.61
CA PRO A 842 19.06 11.05 -27.74
C PRO A 842 17.75 10.97 -26.93
#